data_AF-A0A8J4CBM8-F1
#
_entry.id   AF-A0A8J4CBM8-F1
#
_cell.length_a   1.000
_cell.length_b   1.000
_cell.length_c   1.000
_cell.angle_alpha   90.00
_cell.angle_beta   90.00
_cell.angle_gamma   90.00
#
_symmetry.space_group_name_H-M   'P 1'
#
loop_
_entity.id
_entity.type
_entity.pdbx_description
1 polymer ?
#
loop_
_entity_poly.entity_id
_entity_poly.type
_entity_poly.pdbx_seq_one_letter_code
_entity_poly.pdbx_strand_id
1 'polypeptide(L)'
;MHPLRVGTALSAVLTRGGAACCRGASTSGAAGLRNDINKELSSSATAYHPADGECPSALTTRRSDPTSSLLALVECGKRLSTQLDVPSASHRPLAGHRGLSPSSVSCRNERRLPLWSLRATLLMSPSSVTMVRHLGTTTNLDEAAQAAGLNKVAVSAEVLSRVKDHGLLHTAGLIGGKWADVASDKSTFEVRNPATGAVIATMPRMRADETRAAIAAAHAVLPQWRARPARERAAVLRKWHDLIQEHKADIAAIMTLECGKPTAEALGEIASGAASVDWFAGEAVRVCGDVLEPPMRDRRMLVLKQPVGVVGAITPWNFPMSMITRKVAPALAAGCTVVLKPAELTPLTAVALAELAERAELPDGCLNIVMGDAAAIGHELVSSDTVRKLGFTGSTAVGRLLASGAGNTVKRISLELGGNAPVIVFEDADVELAAKGIVASALRNAGQTCICANRVFVHDKVYDKLAAAVTSLTAKLKVGDGSETGVTIGPLITPAALEKVTGHVSDAVSKGGKLLFGGSKPELPQPLAGGNFFAPTVIGEATIDMRCFKEETFGPLIPLFRFQSDEEAVLLANTTEYGLAAYFYTRDLARAWRVAEELEFGMIGLNEVAITSEVAPFGGVKASGLGREQSKYGLAEFLDIKYVCMGLGYSPT
;
A
#
# COMPACT_ATOMS: atom_id res chain seq x y z
N MET A 1 -20.61 -64.42 24.41
CA MET A 1 -19.31 -63.83 24.03
C MET A 1 -19.08 -62.60 24.91
N HIS A 2 -17.87 -62.43 25.45
CA HIS A 2 -17.37 -61.23 26.17
C HIS A 2 -16.43 -60.44 25.24
N PRO A 3 -15.83 -59.28 25.61
CA PRO A 3 -15.94 -58.47 26.86
C PRO A 3 -16.61 -57.08 26.66
N LEU A 4 -17.28 -56.48 27.67
CA LEU A 4 -16.81 -55.50 28.71
C LEU A 4 -16.45 -54.09 28.15
N ARG A 5 -17.01 -52.94 28.62
CA ARG A 5 -17.14 -52.33 29.98
C ARG A 5 -15.81 -51.75 30.53
N VAL A 6 -15.74 -50.66 31.33
CA VAL A 6 -16.64 -49.55 31.76
C VAL A 6 -15.73 -48.46 32.39
N GLY A 7 -16.14 -47.19 32.50
CA GLY A 7 -15.26 -46.12 33.05
C GLY A 7 -15.91 -44.84 33.60
N THR A 8 -17.10 -44.90 34.22
CA THR A 8 -17.73 -43.72 34.87
C THR A 8 -17.49 -43.69 36.37
N ALA A 9 -17.10 -42.52 36.90
CA ALA A 9 -17.17 -42.19 38.32
C ALA A 9 -17.70 -40.76 38.50
N LEU A 10 -18.70 -40.57 39.36
CA LEU A 10 -19.39 -39.29 39.56
C LEU A 10 -19.84 -39.15 41.02
N SER A 11 -19.30 -38.17 41.74
CA SER A 11 -19.78 -37.68 43.03
C SER A 11 -19.13 -36.30 43.26
N ALA A 12 -19.81 -35.15 43.20
CA ALA A 12 -21.04 -34.68 43.86
C ALA A 12 -20.77 -33.93 45.19
N VAL A 13 -21.03 -32.62 45.12
CA VAL A 13 -21.76 -31.80 46.12
C VAL A 13 -21.20 -31.67 47.54
N LEU A 14 -20.91 -30.42 47.92
CA LEU A 14 -21.37 -29.88 49.21
C LEU A 14 -21.76 -28.40 49.07
N THR A 15 -22.96 -28.04 49.52
CA THR A 15 -23.54 -26.69 49.44
C THR A 15 -23.81 -26.11 50.82
N ARG A 16 -23.52 -24.82 51.03
CA ARG A 16 -24.10 -23.89 52.04
C ARG A 16 -23.52 -22.47 51.80
N GLY A 17 -24.23 -21.36 51.97
CA GLY A 17 -25.69 -21.21 52.14
C GLY A 17 -26.09 -19.96 52.94
N GLY A 18 -26.49 -18.87 52.26
CA GLY A 18 -27.09 -17.66 52.88
C GLY A 18 -26.11 -16.68 53.55
N ALA A 19 -26.51 -15.44 53.91
CA ALA A 19 -27.76 -14.75 53.57
C ALA A 19 -27.69 -13.20 53.72
N ALA A 20 -28.42 -12.52 52.83
CA ALA A 20 -29.24 -11.30 53.03
C ALA A 20 -28.70 -10.02 53.73
N CYS A 21 -28.63 -8.91 52.96
CA CYS A 21 -29.40 -7.67 53.19
C CYS A 21 -29.12 -6.64 52.06
N CYS A 22 -29.93 -5.60 51.79
CA CYS A 22 -31.39 -5.45 51.55
C CYS A 22 -31.72 -3.95 51.38
N ARG A 23 -32.84 -3.61 50.69
CA ARG A 23 -33.36 -2.24 50.40
C ARG A 23 -32.58 -1.49 49.29
N GLY A 24 -33.19 -0.76 48.35
CA GLY A 24 -34.61 -0.59 47.93
C GLY A 24 -34.67 -0.32 46.41
N ALA A 25 -35.74 -0.65 45.67
CA ALA A 25 -36.98 0.13 45.52
C ALA A 25 -36.76 1.55 44.91
N SER A 26 -37.46 2.01 43.86
CA SER A 26 -38.76 1.57 43.31
C SER A 26 -39.03 1.90 41.82
N THR A 27 -39.44 0.86 41.06
CA THR A 27 -40.53 0.79 40.03
C THR A 27 -41.02 2.00 39.23
N SER A 28 -40.99 1.90 37.88
CA SER A 28 -42.10 2.07 36.89
C SER A 28 -41.53 2.21 35.46
N GLY A 29 -42.16 1.80 34.34
CA GLY A 29 -43.24 0.85 34.03
C GLY A 29 -42.97 0.26 32.62
N ALA A 30 -43.26 -1.02 32.33
CA ALA A 30 -44.50 -1.51 31.69
C ALA A 30 -44.90 -0.79 30.37
N ALA A 31 -45.21 -1.46 29.25
CA ALA A 31 -45.08 -2.89 28.86
C ALA A 31 -45.27 -3.02 27.32
N GLY A 32 -44.86 -4.15 26.70
CA GLY A 32 -45.24 -4.46 25.31
C GLY A 32 -44.23 -5.31 24.53
N LEU A 33 -44.34 -6.65 24.60
CA LEU A 33 -43.55 -7.56 23.76
C LEU A 33 -44.24 -8.94 23.64
N ARG A 34 -44.91 -9.20 22.51
CA ARG A 34 -45.27 -10.55 22.00
C ARG A 34 -45.93 -10.47 20.62
N ASN A 35 -45.59 -11.42 19.76
CA ASN A 35 -46.04 -11.58 18.37
C ASN A 35 -45.52 -10.44 17.45
N ASP A 36 -45.13 -10.64 16.18
CA ASP A 36 -45.42 -11.71 15.23
C ASP A 36 -44.17 -12.25 14.50
N ILE A 37 -44.04 -13.59 14.41
CA ILE A 37 -43.33 -14.28 13.31
C ILE A 37 -44.08 -15.60 13.04
N ASN A 38 -45.03 -15.57 12.09
CA ASN A 38 -45.54 -16.76 11.37
C ASN A 38 -46.60 -16.38 10.32
N LYS A 39 -46.19 -15.90 9.14
CA LYS A 39 -47.01 -15.84 7.91
C LYS A 39 -46.16 -15.43 6.69
N GLU A 40 -45.73 -16.39 5.88
CA GLU A 40 -45.60 -16.26 4.41
C GLU A 40 -45.16 -17.59 3.74
N LEU A 41 -46.04 -18.61 3.80
CA LEU A 41 -45.95 -19.84 3.00
C LEU A 41 -47.35 -20.35 2.66
N SER A 42 -47.99 -19.84 1.58
CA SER A 42 -49.18 -20.47 0.96
C SER A 42 -49.62 -19.80 -0.37
N SER A 43 -48.84 -19.99 -1.43
CA SER A 43 -49.28 -20.09 -2.83
C SER A 43 -48.04 -20.27 -3.72
N SER A 44 -48.06 -21.05 -4.81
CA SER A 44 -49.17 -21.71 -5.49
C SER A 44 -48.81 -23.15 -5.86
N ALA A 45 -49.82 -24.00 -6.06
CA ALA A 45 -49.66 -25.34 -6.63
C ALA A 45 -50.78 -25.58 -7.66
N THR A 46 -50.42 -26.02 -8.85
CA THR A 46 -51.34 -26.48 -9.89
C THR A 46 -50.75 -27.74 -10.53
N ALA A 47 -51.62 -28.71 -10.82
CA ALA A 47 -51.21 -30.10 -11.02
C ALA A 47 -50.74 -30.42 -12.44
N TYR A 48 -49.99 -31.51 -12.57
CA TYR A 48 -50.03 -32.36 -13.76
C TYR A 48 -50.01 -33.84 -13.34
N HIS A 49 -50.67 -34.69 -14.14
CA HIS A 49 -50.87 -36.11 -13.84
C HIS A 49 -49.63 -36.98 -14.17
N PRO A 50 -49.42 -38.09 -13.45
CA PRO A 50 -48.65 -39.23 -13.95
C PRO A 50 -49.50 -40.08 -14.91
N ALA A 51 -48.84 -40.81 -15.80
CA ALA A 51 -49.40 -41.91 -16.58
C ALA A 51 -48.33 -42.99 -16.79
N ASP A 52 -48.73 -44.26 -16.75
CA ASP A 52 -47.83 -45.42 -16.75
C ASP A 52 -47.25 -45.74 -18.14
N GLY A 53 -46.13 -46.48 -18.19
CA GLY A 53 -45.40 -46.80 -19.42
C GLY A 53 -44.37 -47.92 -19.23
N GLU A 54 -44.84 -49.15 -19.39
CA GLU A 54 -44.19 -50.44 -19.09
C GLU A 54 -42.74 -50.66 -19.58
N CYS A 55 -42.03 -51.53 -18.85
CA CYS A 55 -40.77 -52.15 -19.27
C CYS A 55 -41.01 -53.60 -19.74
N PRO A 56 -40.37 -54.06 -20.84
CA PRO A 56 -40.22 -55.48 -21.12
C PRO A 56 -38.80 -55.98 -20.80
N SER A 57 -38.71 -57.16 -20.17
CA SER A 57 -37.45 -57.81 -19.79
C SER A 57 -37.29 -59.20 -20.43
N ALA A 58 -36.08 -59.51 -20.91
CA ALA A 58 -35.57 -60.86 -21.25
C ALA A 58 -34.03 -60.75 -21.42
N LEU A 59 -33.20 -61.48 -20.66
CA LEU A 59 -32.73 -62.85 -20.93
C LEU A 59 -31.96 -62.97 -22.28
N THR A 60 -30.76 -63.58 -22.38
CA THR A 60 -30.17 -64.64 -21.54
C THR A 60 -28.63 -64.71 -21.61
N THR A 61 -28.00 -65.21 -20.53
CA THR A 61 -26.66 -65.83 -20.37
C THR A 61 -25.71 -66.02 -21.59
N ARG A 62 -24.40 -65.82 -21.37
CA ARG A 62 -23.37 -66.89 -21.42
C ARG A 62 -22.01 -66.46 -20.81
N ARG A 63 -21.17 -67.46 -20.45
CA ARG A 63 -19.76 -67.32 -20.03
C ARG A 63 -18.83 -67.52 -21.24
N SER A 64 -17.70 -66.82 -21.30
CA SER A 64 -16.40 -67.38 -21.77
C SER A 64 -15.23 -66.38 -21.66
N ASP A 65 -14.35 -66.61 -20.69
CA ASP A 65 -12.88 -66.57 -20.89
C ASP A 65 -12.46 -68.01 -21.35
N PRO A 66 -11.25 -68.32 -21.88
CA PRO A 66 -9.97 -67.66 -21.58
C PRO A 66 -8.89 -67.52 -22.71
N THR A 67 -7.80 -66.81 -22.38
CA THR A 67 -6.37 -67.01 -22.77
C THR A 67 -5.88 -66.99 -24.23
N SER A 68 -5.00 -66.01 -24.52
CA SER A 68 -3.67 -66.14 -25.19
C SER A 68 -2.92 -64.79 -25.02
N SER A 69 -1.60 -64.65 -24.75
CA SER A 69 -0.42 -65.47 -25.10
C SER A 69 0.73 -65.38 -24.07
N LEU A 70 1.80 -66.18 -24.23
CA LEU A 70 3.03 -66.23 -23.42
C LEU A 70 3.96 -65.01 -23.68
N LEU A 71 4.92 -64.55 -22.86
CA LEU A 71 5.72 -65.06 -21.69
C LEU A 71 7.08 -65.74 -22.03
N ALA A 72 8.16 -64.94 -22.00
CA ALA A 72 9.59 -65.28 -21.77
C ALA A 72 10.30 -63.98 -21.26
N LEU A 73 11.12 -63.89 -20.19
CA LEU A 73 12.32 -64.63 -19.71
C LEU A 73 13.61 -64.36 -20.53
N VAL A 74 14.81 -64.10 -19.96
CA VAL A 74 15.23 -63.47 -18.68
C VAL A 74 16.76 -63.10 -18.74
N GLU A 75 17.23 -62.25 -17.81
CA GLU A 75 18.60 -61.77 -17.47
C GLU A 75 19.90 -62.37 -18.11
N CYS A 76 20.83 -61.48 -18.52
CA CYS A 76 22.27 -61.40 -18.11
C CYS A 76 23.02 -60.23 -18.84
N GLY A 77 24.12 -59.60 -18.40
CA GLY A 77 24.77 -59.60 -17.07
C GLY A 77 26.24 -59.08 -17.01
N LYS A 78 26.46 -57.88 -16.43
CA LYS A 78 27.69 -57.35 -15.76
C LYS A 78 28.96 -56.91 -16.56
N ARG A 79 29.70 -55.95 -15.93
CA ARG A 79 31.09 -55.45 -16.16
C ARG A 79 31.27 -54.51 -17.38
N LEU A 80 32.23 -53.57 -17.41
CA LEU A 80 33.45 -53.34 -16.58
C LEU A 80 33.65 -51.83 -16.24
N SER A 81 34.74 -51.47 -15.54
CA SER A 81 34.99 -50.17 -14.88
C SER A 81 36.47 -49.73 -14.90
N THR A 82 36.73 -48.43 -15.10
CA THR A 82 37.96 -47.65 -14.75
C THR A 82 37.59 -46.15 -14.78
N GLN A 83 37.94 -45.26 -13.82
CA GLN A 83 39.28 -44.72 -13.45
C GLN A 83 39.94 -43.93 -14.61
N LEU A 84 40.49 -42.70 -14.49
CA LEU A 84 40.72 -41.71 -13.39
C LEU A 84 40.66 -40.27 -14.04
N ASP A 85 40.90 -39.08 -13.45
CA ASP A 85 41.44 -38.63 -12.14
C ASP A 85 40.95 -37.18 -11.80
N VAL A 86 41.53 -36.51 -10.77
CA VAL A 86 41.43 -35.05 -10.47
C VAL A 86 42.84 -34.41 -10.44
N PRO A 87 43.00 -33.08 -10.64
CA PRO A 87 43.42 -32.26 -9.48
C PRO A 87 42.94 -30.79 -9.47
N SER A 88 43.23 -30.09 -8.37
CA SER A 88 42.82 -28.72 -8.03
C SER A 88 43.96 -27.68 -8.04
N ALA A 89 43.69 -26.44 -8.45
CA ALA A 89 44.39 -25.18 -8.07
C ALA A 89 43.61 -23.98 -8.67
N SER A 90 43.30 -22.82 -8.07
CA SER A 90 43.78 -21.99 -6.95
C SER A 90 44.57 -20.72 -7.38
N HIS A 91 44.08 -19.55 -6.94
CA HIS A 91 44.76 -18.25 -6.76
C HIS A 91 45.07 -17.28 -7.94
N ARG A 92 44.25 -16.21 -7.94
CA ARG A 92 44.60 -14.77 -7.87
C ARG A 92 45.04 -13.98 -9.14
N PRO A 93 44.97 -12.63 -9.11
CA PRO A 93 44.80 -11.80 -10.31
C PRO A 93 45.99 -10.87 -10.62
N LEU A 94 45.90 -10.11 -11.72
CA LEU A 94 46.61 -8.85 -11.92
C LEU A 94 45.78 -7.86 -12.77
N ALA A 95 46.16 -6.58 -12.75
CA ALA A 95 45.48 -5.48 -13.45
C ALA A 95 46.28 -4.98 -14.68
N GLY A 96 45.62 -4.35 -15.66
CA GLY A 96 46.29 -3.84 -16.86
C GLY A 96 45.45 -2.83 -17.67
N HIS A 97 46.00 -1.62 -17.82
CA HIS A 97 45.44 -0.40 -18.42
C HIS A 97 44.75 -0.45 -19.80
N ARG A 98 43.79 0.48 -19.97
CA ARG A 98 43.57 1.46 -21.08
C ARG A 98 43.81 1.01 -22.54
N GLY A 99 42.87 1.37 -23.44
CA GLY A 99 43.27 1.93 -24.74
C GLY A 99 42.29 1.91 -25.92
N LEU A 100 41.57 3.02 -26.11
CA LEU A 100 41.07 3.50 -27.42
C LEU A 100 40.05 2.60 -28.18
N SER A 101 39.61 3.09 -29.34
CA SER A 101 38.28 2.84 -29.91
C SER A 101 38.30 2.63 -31.45
N PRO A 102 37.18 2.68 -32.20
CA PRO A 102 36.70 1.52 -32.94
C PRO A 102 37.03 1.52 -34.44
N SER A 103 37.08 0.33 -35.04
CA SER A 103 37.05 0.15 -36.50
C SER A 103 35.62 -0.10 -36.99
N SER A 104 35.28 0.44 -38.16
CA SER A 104 33.96 0.35 -38.78
C SER A 104 33.97 -0.53 -40.03
N VAL A 105 32.84 -1.20 -40.30
CA VAL A 105 32.51 -1.75 -41.63
C VAL A 105 31.07 -1.33 -41.94
N SER A 106 30.85 -0.78 -43.13
CA SER A 106 29.53 -0.37 -43.62
C SER A 106 29.16 -1.17 -44.86
N CYS A 107 27.86 -1.28 -45.13
CA CYS A 107 27.37 -1.55 -46.48
C CYS A 107 26.15 -0.68 -46.76
N ARG A 108 25.94 -0.33 -48.03
CA ARG A 108 24.98 0.72 -48.45
C ARG A 108 23.63 0.14 -48.85
N ASN A 109 22.60 1.00 -48.81
CA ASN A 109 21.91 1.30 -50.07
C ASN A 109 21.36 2.73 -50.10
N GLU A 110 21.12 3.27 -51.31
CA GLU A 110 20.92 4.71 -51.53
C GLU A 110 19.53 5.08 -52.08
N ARG A 111 19.06 6.30 -51.77
CA ARG A 111 18.23 7.16 -52.66
C ARG A 111 18.31 8.63 -52.20
N ARG A 112 17.90 9.58 -53.05
CA ARG A 112 18.49 10.93 -53.13
C ARG A 112 17.59 12.08 -52.62
N LEU A 113 18.25 13.04 -51.93
CA LEU A 113 18.31 14.51 -52.12
C LEU A 113 17.32 15.21 -53.12
N PRO A 114 17.03 16.54 -52.97
CA PRO A 114 17.89 17.56 -52.34
C PRO A 114 17.23 18.60 -51.39
N LEU A 115 18.08 19.39 -50.72
CA LEU A 115 17.75 20.66 -50.05
C LEU A 115 18.13 21.85 -50.94
N TRP A 116 17.48 23.00 -50.73
CA TRP A 116 17.93 24.31 -51.22
C TRP A 116 18.34 25.20 -50.03
N SER A 117 19.36 26.03 -50.22
CA SER A 117 19.83 27.00 -49.22
C SER A 117 20.26 28.29 -49.90
N LEU A 118 19.89 29.45 -49.35
CA LEU A 118 20.27 30.76 -49.87
C LEU A 118 20.88 31.60 -48.75
N ARG A 119 22.11 32.08 -48.95
CA ARG A 119 22.79 33.08 -48.10
C ARG A 119 22.62 34.46 -48.70
N ALA A 120 22.54 35.47 -47.83
CA ALA A 120 22.94 36.84 -48.14
C ALA A 120 23.90 37.33 -47.04
N THR A 121 24.81 38.23 -47.38
CA THR A 121 25.94 38.66 -46.52
C THR A 121 26.06 40.18 -46.58
N LEU A 122 26.39 40.84 -45.46
CA LEU A 122 26.79 42.26 -45.44
C LEU A 122 27.71 42.61 -44.25
N LEU A 123 28.23 43.84 -44.26
CA LEU A 123 29.48 44.29 -43.63
C LEU A 123 29.32 45.76 -43.14
N MET A 124 30.18 46.38 -42.30
CA MET A 124 31.50 46.02 -41.75
C MET A 124 31.76 46.81 -40.44
N SER A 125 32.82 46.44 -39.70
CA SER A 125 33.62 47.29 -38.78
C SER A 125 33.08 47.60 -37.36
N PRO A 126 33.94 47.70 -36.32
CA PRO A 126 33.55 48.01 -34.94
C PRO A 126 33.94 49.43 -34.47
N SER A 127 33.20 49.99 -33.51
CA SER A 127 33.72 50.80 -32.37
C SER A 127 32.59 51.38 -31.51
N SER A 128 32.59 51.09 -30.20
CA SER A 128 32.28 52.01 -29.08
C SER A 128 32.05 51.23 -27.79
N VAL A 129 32.75 51.58 -26.72
CA VAL A 129 32.49 51.05 -25.37
C VAL A 129 31.52 51.99 -24.67
N THR A 130 30.38 51.47 -24.22
CA THR A 130 29.44 52.21 -23.37
C THR A 130 28.93 51.29 -22.26
N MET A 131 28.97 51.76 -21.01
CA MET A 131 28.45 50.99 -19.88
C MET A 131 26.93 50.82 -20.01
N VAL A 132 26.45 49.58 -19.89
CA VAL A 132 25.05 49.30 -19.57
C VAL A 132 25.01 48.75 -18.14
N ARG A 133 24.26 49.42 -17.27
CA ARG A 133 24.08 49.00 -15.87
C ARG A 133 23.36 47.65 -15.81
N HIS A 134 23.70 46.82 -14.82
CA HIS A 134 22.79 45.76 -14.39
C HIS A 134 21.45 46.38 -13.96
N LEU A 135 20.38 45.98 -14.64
CA LEU A 135 19.02 45.97 -14.11
C LEU A 135 18.63 44.49 -14.04
N GLY A 136 18.60 43.95 -12.82
CA GLY A 136 18.15 42.59 -12.59
C GLY A 136 16.65 42.51 -12.81
N THR A 137 16.20 41.71 -13.77
CA THR A 137 14.78 41.39 -13.95
C THR A 137 14.35 40.44 -12.85
N THR A 138 13.85 40.99 -11.75
CA THR A 138 13.01 40.23 -10.82
C THR A 138 11.77 39.78 -11.58
N THR A 139 11.68 38.50 -11.91
CA THR A 139 10.44 37.89 -12.41
C THR A 139 9.34 38.14 -11.39
N ASN A 140 8.31 38.88 -11.78
CA ASN A 140 7.27 39.31 -10.87
C ASN A 140 6.41 38.09 -10.49
N LEU A 141 6.54 37.60 -9.26
CA LEU A 141 5.82 36.41 -8.76
C LEU A 141 4.30 36.58 -8.90
N ASP A 142 3.82 37.83 -8.82
CA ASP A 142 2.43 38.21 -9.05
C ASP A 142 1.91 37.80 -10.44
N GLU A 143 2.71 38.00 -11.49
CA GLU A 143 2.32 37.73 -12.88
C GLU A 143 2.29 36.22 -13.16
N ALA A 144 3.21 35.46 -12.56
CA ALA A 144 3.21 33.99 -12.66
C ALA A 144 1.99 33.37 -11.96
N ALA A 145 1.68 33.79 -10.73
CA ALA A 145 0.51 33.32 -9.99
C ALA A 145 -0.80 33.68 -10.71
N GLN A 146 -0.89 34.89 -11.28
CA GLN A 146 -2.08 35.36 -11.99
C GLN A 146 -2.26 34.66 -13.35
N ALA A 147 -1.18 34.29 -14.04
CA ALA A 147 -1.23 33.47 -15.25
C ALA A 147 -1.67 32.01 -14.98
N ALA A 148 -1.37 31.47 -13.79
CA ALA A 148 -1.83 30.16 -13.33
C ALA A 148 -3.28 30.16 -12.79
N GLY A 149 -3.99 31.31 -12.84
CA GLY A 149 -5.36 31.44 -12.31
C GLY A 149 -5.46 31.44 -10.78
N LEU A 150 -4.33 31.54 -10.06
CA LEU A 150 -4.29 31.41 -8.61
C LEU A 150 -4.72 32.70 -7.92
N ASN A 151 -5.78 32.62 -7.12
CA ASN A 151 -6.12 33.67 -6.19
C ASN A 151 -5.00 33.83 -5.15
N LYS A 152 -4.39 35.02 -5.11
CA LYS A 152 -3.22 35.47 -4.30
C LYS A 152 -3.23 35.18 -2.79
N VAL A 153 -4.28 34.57 -2.26
CA VAL A 153 -4.55 34.34 -0.83
C VAL A 153 -4.54 32.85 -0.47
N ALA A 154 -4.69 31.94 -1.45
CA ALA A 154 -4.99 30.54 -1.19
C ALA A 154 -3.76 29.65 -0.88
N VAL A 155 -2.56 30.06 -1.32
CA VAL A 155 -1.28 29.35 -1.12
C VAL A 155 -0.25 30.32 -0.54
N SER A 156 0.60 29.85 0.39
CA SER A 156 1.58 30.71 1.06
C SER A 156 2.82 31.00 0.22
N ALA A 157 3.47 32.14 0.49
CA ALA A 157 4.72 32.54 -0.14
C ALA A 157 5.87 31.53 0.10
N GLU A 158 5.81 30.73 1.18
CA GLU A 158 6.76 29.63 1.41
C GLU A 158 6.66 28.59 0.28
N VAL A 159 5.45 28.11 -0.04
CA VAL A 159 5.24 27.12 -1.11
C VAL A 159 5.70 27.69 -2.46
N LEU A 160 5.26 28.91 -2.79
CA LEU A 160 5.59 29.59 -4.05
C LEU A 160 7.11 29.83 -4.23
N SER A 161 7.85 29.93 -3.13
CA SER A 161 9.32 30.09 -3.15
C SER A 161 10.09 28.78 -3.36
N ARG A 162 9.49 27.63 -3.01
CA ARG A 162 10.13 26.30 -3.05
C ARG A 162 9.72 25.46 -4.28
N VAL A 163 8.60 25.80 -4.92
CA VAL A 163 8.06 25.13 -6.12
C VAL A 163 8.31 26.00 -7.36
N LYS A 164 8.79 25.38 -8.45
CA LYS A 164 9.09 26.07 -9.72
C LYS A 164 7.91 26.10 -10.68
N ASP A 165 7.25 24.95 -10.88
CA ASP A 165 6.02 24.88 -11.66
C ASP A 165 4.81 25.16 -10.77
N HIS A 166 4.35 26.41 -10.78
CA HIS A 166 3.16 26.84 -10.02
C HIS A 166 1.85 26.24 -10.57
N GLY A 167 1.83 25.65 -11.77
CA GLY A 167 0.68 24.91 -12.28
C GLY A 167 0.40 23.61 -11.49
N LEU A 168 1.37 23.11 -10.72
CA LEU A 168 1.18 21.97 -9.81
C LEU A 168 0.40 22.35 -8.53
N LEU A 169 0.19 23.65 -8.27
CA LEU A 169 -0.36 24.17 -7.03
C LEU A 169 -1.83 24.54 -7.20
N HIS A 170 -2.74 23.60 -6.91
CA HIS A 170 -4.18 23.86 -6.92
C HIS A 170 -4.76 23.95 -5.50
N THR A 171 -5.71 24.86 -5.28
CA THR A 171 -6.48 24.94 -4.03
C THR A 171 -7.93 24.53 -4.22
N ALA A 172 -8.11 23.38 -4.87
CA ALA A 172 -9.37 22.89 -5.40
C ALA A 172 -9.42 21.35 -5.38
N GLY A 173 -10.63 20.79 -5.38
CA GLY A 173 -10.83 19.39 -5.81
C GLY A 173 -10.92 19.31 -7.34
N LEU A 174 -10.84 18.09 -7.90
CA LEU A 174 -10.97 17.84 -9.33
C LEU A 174 -12.22 17.01 -9.60
N ILE A 175 -13.19 17.53 -10.36
CA ILE A 175 -14.48 16.87 -10.60
C ILE A 175 -14.78 16.92 -12.10
N GLY A 176 -14.65 15.79 -12.79
CA GLY A 176 -14.97 15.69 -14.23
C GLY A 176 -14.17 16.64 -15.12
N GLY A 177 -12.85 16.73 -14.94
CA GLY A 177 -11.98 17.63 -15.72
C GLY A 177 -12.11 19.11 -15.34
N LYS A 178 -12.60 19.40 -14.12
CA LYS A 178 -12.79 20.77 -13.63
C LYS A 178 -12.30 20.92 -12.20
N TRP A 179 -11.45 21.91 -11.99
CA TRP A 179 -11.01 22.34 -10.68
C TRP A 179 -12.13 23.11 -9.97
N ALA A 180 -12.55 22.60 -8.81
CA ALA A 180 -13.62 23.15 -7.97
C ALA A 180 -13.03 23.65 -6.65
N ASP A 181 -12.95 24.97 -6.51
CA ASP A 181 -12.32 25.71 -5.40
C ASP A 181 -13.27 26.05 -4.24
N VAL A 182 -14.59 25.93 -4.46
CA VAL A 182 -15.64 26.24 -3.48
C VAL A 182 -16.52 25.01 -3.20
N ALA A 183 -16.63 24.63 -1.93
CA ALA A 183 -17.57 23.60 -1.46
C ALA A 183 -19.03 24.12 -1.41
N SER A 184 -20.03 23.23 -1.41
CA SER A 184 -21.46 23.60 -1.50
C SER A 184 -21.95 24.47 -0.33
N ASP A 185 -21.38 24.28 0.87
CA ASP A 185 -21.61 25.12 2.05
C ASP A 185 -20.60 26.28 2.20
N LYS A 186 -19.67 26.43 1.24
CA LYS A 186 -18.56 27.38 1.21
C LYS A 186 -17.54 27.22 2.35
N SER A 187 -17.55 26.10 3.08
CA SER A 187 -16.58 25.84 4.13
C SER A 187 -15.21 25.41 3.57
N THR A 188 -14.15 25.66 4.35
CA THR A 188 -12.76 25.40 3.98
C THR A 188 -12.01 24.71 5.11
N PHE A 189 -10.78 24.27 4.86
CA PHE A 189 -9.81 23.87 5.87
C PHE A 189 -8.40 24.33 5.52
N GLU A 190 -7.56 24.53 6.53
CA GLU A 190 -6.16 24.92 6.39
C GLU A 190 -5.26 23.68 6.31
N VAL A 191 -4.34 23.67 5.34
CA VAL A 191 -3.16 22.79 5.32
C VAL A 191 -2.02 23.52 6.03
N ARG A 192 -1.36 22.87 6.97
CA ARG A 192 -0.33 23.48 7.83
C ARG A 192 0.99 22.72 7.77
N ASN A 193 2.10 23.45 7.68
CA ASN A 193 3.45 22.90 7.74
C ASN A 193 3.72 22.35 9.16
N PRO A 194 3.94 21.04 9.35
CA PRO A 194 4.08 20.44 10.68
C PRO A 194 5.41 20.82 11.38
N ALA A 195 6.37 21.41 10.66
CA ALA A 195 7.64 21.88 11.22
C ALA A 195 7.52 23.28 11.86
N THR A 196 6.54 24.09 11.44
CA THR A 196 6.41 25.50 11.87
C THR A 196 5.02 25.86 12.41
N GLY A 197 4.01 25.03 12.16
CA GLY A 197 2.60 25.30 12.43
C GLY A 197 1.95 26.30 11.45
N ALA A 198 2.72 26.89 10.52
CA ALA A 198 2.23 27.90 9.58
C ALA A 198 1.26 27.31 8.55
N VAL A 199 0.27 28.10 8.13
CA VAL A 199 -0.65 27.73 7.03
C VAL A 199 0.10 27.81 5.70
N ILE A 200 0.06 26.73 4.92
CA ILE A 200 0.67 26.66 3.59
C ILE A 200 -0.35 26.71 2.45
N ALA A 201 -1.58 26.24 2.69
CA ALA A 201 -2.70 26.42 1.76
C ALA A 201 -4.06 26.40 2.49
N THR A 202 -5.10 26.92 1.83
CA THR A 202 -6.51 26.78 2.25
C THR A 202 -7.29 26.06 1.15
N MET A 203 -7.98 24.97 1.51
CA MET A 203 -8.68 24.09 0.57
C MET A 203 -10.20 24.08 0.81
N PRO A 204 -11.05 23.83 -0.20
CA PRO A 204 -12.48 23.61 -0.01
C PRO A 204 -12.74 22.37 0.86
N ARG A 205 -13.66 22.47 1.82
CA ARG A 205 -14.06 21.37 2.70
C ARG A 205 -15.28 20.65 2.11
N MET A 206 -15.06 19.97 1.00
CA MET A 206 -16.09 19.24 0.25
C MET A 206 -16.78 18.17 1.09
N ARG A 207 -18.01 17.83 0.68
CA ARG A 207 -18.96 16.99 1.41
C ARG A 207 -19.59 15.97 0.44
N ALA A 208 -20.85 15.61 0.67
CA ALA A 208 -21.54 14.58 -0.09
C ALA A 208 -21.97 15.05 -1.51
N ASP A 209 -22.20 16.35 -1.74
CA ASP A 209 -22.64 16.88 -3.04
C ASP A 209 -21.55 16.74 -4.11
N GLU A 210 -20.33 17.15 -3.76
CA GLU A 210 -19.14 17.02 -4.59
C GLU A 210 -18.77 15.55 -4.80
N THR A 211 -18.95 14.72 -3.76
CA THR A 211 -18.73 13.28 -3.86
C THR A 211 -19.71 12.63 -4.86
N ARG A 212 -20.99 13.01 -4.83
CA ARG A 212 -21.99 12.58 -5.83
C ARG A 212 -21.64 13.06 -7.23
N ALA A 213 -21.22 14.32 -7.38
CA ALA A 213 -20.80 14.87 -8.67
C ALA A 213 -19.57 14.12 -9.24
N ALA A 214 -18.58 13.82 -8.40
CA ALA A 214 -17.39 13.05 -8.78
C ALA A 214 -17.73 11.59 -9.15
N ILE A 215 -18.62 10.93 -8.40
CA ILE A 215 -19.11 9.57 -8.73
C ILE A 215 -19.87 9.58 -10.06
N ALA A 216 -20.70 10.59 -10.32
CA ALA A 216 -21.42 10.73 -11.58
C ALA A 216 -20.47 10.96 -12.78
N ALA A 217 -19.47 11.84 -12.63
CA ALA A 217 -18.44 12.06 -13.64
C ALA A 217 -17.62 10.79 -13.93
N ALA A 218 -17.16 10.11 -12.88
CA ALA A 218 -16.44 8.84 -12.99
C ALA A 218 -17.27 7.75 -13.68
N HIS A 219 -18.59 7.72 -13.46
CA HIS A 219 -19.49 6.78 -14.13
C HIS A 219 -19.71 7.13 -15.61
N ALA A 220 -19.85 8.41 -15.94
CA ALA A 220 -20.14 8.87 -17.31
C ALA A 220 -19.02 8.52 -18.30
N VAL A 221 -17.74 8.66 -17.91
CA VAL A 221 -16.59 8.37 -18.77
C VAL A 221 -16.15 6.90 -18.76
N LEU A 222 -16.54 6.12 -17.75
CA LEU A 222 -16.18 4.70 -17.60
C LEU A 222 -16.42 3.84 -18.86
N PRO A 223 -17.54 3.96 -19.60
CA PRO A 223 -17.74 3.20 -20.83
C PRO A 223 -16.71 3.50 -21.92
N GLN A 224 -16.25 4.74 -22.04
CA GLN A 224 -15.23 5.16 -22.98
C GLN A 224 -13.83 4.68 -22.55
N TRP A 225 -13.48 4.89 -21.28
CA TRP A 225 -12.16 4.52 -20.76
C TRP A 225 -11.92 3.00 -20.80
N ARG A 226 -12.89 2.19 -20.35
CA ARG A 226 -12.77 0.73 -20.37
C ARG A 226 -12.71 0.14 -21.79
N ALA A 227 -13.22 0.87 -22.78
CA ALA A 227 -13.22 0.47 -24.19
C ALA A 227 -11.90 0.78 -24.90
N ARG A 228 -11.08 1.72 -24.40
CA ARG A 228 -9.72 1.96 -24.94
C ARG A 228 -8.86 0.69 -24.80
N PRO A 229 -8.21 0.21 -25.88
CA PRO A 229 -7.22 -0.86 -25.81
C PRO A 229 -6.20 -0.68 -24.67
N ALA A 230 -5.80 -1.77 -24.03
CA ALA A 230 -4.89 -1.75 -22.89
C ALA A 230 -3.56 -1.03 -23.17
N ARG A 231 -3.07 -1.06 -24.42
CA ARG A 231 -1.85 -0.35 -24.84
C ARG A 231 -2.00 1.17 -24.82
N GLU A 232 -3.20 1.70 -25.09
CA GLU A 232 -3.48 3.14 -25.01
C GLU A 232 -3.57 3.60 -23.56
N ARG A 233 -4.23 2.82 -22.69
CA ARG A 233 -4.25 3.10 -21.24
C ARG A 233 -2.84 3.05 -20.64
N ALA A 234 -2.01 2.10 -21.07
CA ALA A 234 -0.60 2.02 -20.70
C ALA A 234 0.23 3.22 -21.20
N ALA A 235 -0.08 3.78 -22.38
CA ALA A 235 0.61 4.96 -22.89
C ALA A 235 0.32 6.22 -22.05
N VAL A 236 -0.94 6.44 -21.66
CA VAL A 236 -1.35 7.51 -20.72
C VAL A 236 -0.62 7.35 -19.37
N LEU A 237 -0.61 6.14 -18.80
CA LEU A 237 0.08 5.89 -17.53
C LEU A 237 1.60 6.11 -17.62
N ARG A 238 2.25 5.78 -18.75
CA ARG A 238 3.67 6.12 -18.95
C ARG A 238 3.92 7.61 -19.07
N LYS A 239 3.09 8.34 -19.82
CA LYS A 239 3.18 9.80 -19.88
C LYS A 239 3.03 10.43 -18.48
N TRP A 240 2.17 9.86 -17.63
CA TRP A 240 2.02 10.27 -16.23
C TRP A 240 3.26 9.94 -15.38
N HIS A 241 3.85 8.75 -15.52
CA HIS A 241 5.14 8.40 -14.89
C HIS A 241 6.25 9.39 -15.30
N ASP A 242 6.39 9.66 -16.59
CA ASP A 242 7.47 10.49 -17.11
C ASP A 242 7.36 11.94 -16.59
N LEU A 243 6.13 12.49 -16.58
CA LEU A 243 5.82 13.80 -15.98
C LEU A 243 6.09 13.82 -14.46
N ILE A 244 5.75 12.77 -13.72
CA ILE A 244 6.08 12.64 -12.28
C ILE A 244 7.60 12.67 -12.07
N GLN A 245 8.38 12.02 -12.95
CA GLN A 245 9.84 11.98 -12.88
C GLN A 245 10.52 13.30 -13.28
N GLU A 246 9.89 14.08 -14.15
CA GLU A 246 10.29 15.44 -14.52
C GLU A 246 10.06 16.42 -13.37
N HIS A 247 8.84 16.45 -12.81
CA HIS A 247 8.43 17.38 -11.76
C HIS A 247 8.79 16.94 -10.32
N LYS A 248 9.51 15.83 -10.13
CA LYS A 248 9.82 15.25 -8.81
C LYS A 248 10.46 16.20 -7.79
N ALA A 249 11.18 17.23 -8.23
CA ALA A 249 11.77 18.22 -7.32
C ALA A 249 10.69 19.10 -6.67
N ASP A 250 9.69 19.52 -7.46
CA ASP A 250 8.56 20.33 -7.00
C ASP A 250 7.58 19.49 -6.17
N ILE A 251 7.28 18.26 -6.59
CA ILE A 251 6.48 17.30 -5.81
C ILE A 251 7.16 17.01 -4.46
N ALA A 252 8.49 16.89 -4.42
CA ALA A 252 9.22 16.70 -3.16
C ALA A 252 9.15 17.94 -2.26
N ALA A 253 9.24 19.15 -2.83
CA ALA A 253 9.08 20.39 -2.06
C ALA A 253 7.67 20.51 -1.44
N ILE A 254 6.63 20.21 -2.21
CA ILE A 254 5.23 20.15 -1.74
C ILE A 254 5.09 19.12 -0.59
N MET A 255 5.55 17.89 -0.83
CA MET A 255 5.45 16.79 0.14
C MET A 255 6.22 17.08 1.44
N THR A 256 7.43 17.63 1.36
CA THR A 256 8.20 18.05 2.54
C THR A 256 7.47 19.12 3.34
N LEU A 257 6.81 20.08 2.68
CA LEU A 257 6.07 21.15 3.35
C LEU A 257 4.80 20.66 4.06
N GLU A 258 4.02 19.77 3.46
CA GLU A 258 2.76 19.30 4.08
C GLU A 258 2.92 18.07 5.00
N CYS A 259 3.82 17.14 4.66
CA CYS A 259 4.06 15.92 5.45
C CYS A 259 5.22 16.06 6.44
N GLY A 260 6.09 17.07 6.30
CA GLY A 260 7.25 17.32 7.16
C GLY A 260 8.48 16.42 6.93
N LYS A 261 8.34 15.32 6.18
CA LYS A 261 9.42 14.34 5.98
C LYS A 261 10.64 14.95 5.29
N PRO A 262 11.87 14.43 5.51
CA PRO A 262 13.05 14.90 4.80
C PRO A 262 12.90 14.81 3.28
N THR A 263 13.36 15.82 2.53
CA THR A 263 13.28 15.86 1.06
C THR A 263 13.95 14.64 0.40
N ALA A 264 14.97 14.05 1.04
CA ALA A 264 15.57 12.79 0.59
C ALA A 264 14.59 11.59 0.69
N GLU A 265 13.75 11.53 1.72
CA GLU A 265 12.69 10.53 1.83
C GLU A 265 11.53 10.83 0.86
N ALA A 266 11.18 12.10 0.67
CA ALA A 266 10.16 12.51 -0.30
C ALA A 266 10.53 12.10 -1.73
N LEU A 267 11.80 12.30 -2.14
CA LEU A 267 12.32 11.82 -3.41
C LEU A 267 12.33 10.28 -3.52
N GLY A 268 12.61 9.57 -2.42
CA GLY A 268 12.51 8.11 -2.35
C GLY A 268 11.07 7.60 -2.49
N GLU A 269 10.11 8.28 -1.88
CA GLU A 269 8.68 8.00 -2.08
C GLU A 269 8.26 8.24 -3.53
N ILE A 270 8.65 9.37 -4.14
CA ILE A 270 8.32 9.70 -5.52
C ILE A 270 8.86 8.65 -6.48
N ALA A 271 10.10 8.17 -6.28
CA ALA A 271 10.66 7.09 -7.07
C ALA A 271 9.84 5.79 -6.96
N SER A 272 9.42 5.41 -5.74
CA SER A 272 8.62 4.19 -5.51
C SER A 272 7.20 4.30 -6.07
N GLY A 273 6.52 5.44 -5.89
CA GLY A 273 5.20 5.68 -6.47
C GLY A 273 5.24 5.78 -7.99
N ALA A 274 6.26 6.42 -8.57
CA ALA A 274 6.47 6.47 -10.01
C ALA A 274 6.71 5.05 -10.59
N ALA A 275 7.57 4.24 -9.97
CA ALA A 275 7.77 2.84 -10.36
C ALA A 275 6.46 2.03 -10.33
N SER A 276 5.58 2.32 -9.37
CA SER A 276 4.23 1.72 -9.30
C SER A 276 3.36 2.08 -10.52
N VAL A 277 3.50 3.30 -11.05
CA VAL A 277 2.77 3.74 -12.26
C VAL A 277 3.23 3.01 -13.52
N ASP A 278 4.54 2.92 -13.80
CA ASP A 278 5.01 2.16 -14.97
C ASP A 278 4.81 0.64 -14.81
N TRP A 279 4.94 0.10 -13.59
CA TRP A 279 4.59 -1.30 -13.33
C TRP A 279 3.16 -1.62 -13.77
N PHE A 280 2.18 -0.81 -13.36
CA PHE A 280 0.78 -1.04 -13.76
C PHE A 280 0.49 -0.64 -15.21
N ALA A 281 1.25 0.28 -15.82
CA ALA A 281 1.25 0.46 -17.27
C ALA A 281 1.75 -0.79 -18.02
N GLY A 282 2.73 -1.51 -17.45
CA GLY A 282 3.18 -2.82 -17.91
C GLY A 282 2.11 -3.90 -17.75
N GLU A 283 1.52 -4.03 -16.55
CA GLU A 283 0.53 -5.08 -16.26
C GLU A 283 -0.83 -4.85 -16.96
N ALA A 284 -1.17 -3.61 -17.35
CA ALA A 284 -2.37 -3.31 -18.14
C ALA A 284 -2.50 -4.20 -19.40
N VAL A 285 -1.37 -4.48 -20.07
CA VAL A 285 -1.31 -5.34 -21.27
C VAL A 285 -1.08 -6.83 -20.96
N ARG A 286 -1.10 -7.24 -19.69
CA ARG A 286 -0.92 -8.64 -19.22
C ARG A 286 -2.15 -9.22 -18.50
N VAL A 287 -3.32 -8.58 -18.66
CA VAL A 287 -4.61 -9.09 -18.17
C VAL A 287 -5.07 -10.29 -19.01
N CYS A 288 -4.48 -11.45 -18.74
CA CYS A 288 -4.81 -12.71 -19.42
C CYS A 288 -6.10 -13.32 -18.86
N GLY A 289 -7.04 -13.64 -19.75
CA GLY A 289 -8.09 -14.63 -19.49
C GLY A 289 -7.58 -16.06 -19.61
N ASP A 290 -8.48 -17.03 -19.50
CA ASP A 290 -8.15 -18.46 -19.51
C ASP A 290 -9.10 -19.23 -20.44
N VAL A 291 -8.61 -20.30 -21.07
CA VAL A 291 -9.44 -21.26 -21.82
C VAL A 291 -9.39 -22.58 -21.04
N LEU A 292 -10.55 -23.09 -20.63
CA LEU A 292 -10.67 -24.26 -19.78
C LEU A 292 -11.08 -25.48 -20.60
N GLU A 293 -10.57 -26.66 -20.22
CA GLU A 293 -10.97 -27.93 -20.80
C GLU A 293 -12.45 -28.22 -20.46
N PRO A 294 -13.33 -28.38 -21.46
CA PRO A 294 -14.76 -28.55 -21.21
C PRO A 294 -15.10 -29.99 -20.83
N PRO A 295 -15.88 -30.25 -19.77
CA PRO A 295 -16.32 -31.61 -19.40
C PRO A 295 -17.38 -32.18 -20.36
N MET A 296 -17.77 -31.43 -21.39
CA MET A 296 -18.77 -31.80 -22.40
C MET A 296 -18.23 -31.40 -23.80
N ARG A 297 -18.24 -32.34 -24.75
CA ARG A 297 -17.66 -32.16 -26.10
C ARG A 297 -18.21 -30.96 -26.87
N ASP A 298 -19.49 -30.65 -26.65
CA ASP A 298 -20.30 -29.63 -27.33
C ASP A 298 -20.24 -28.25 -26.64
N ARG A 299 -19.30 -28.05 -25.70
CA ARG A 299 -19.06 -26.78 -25.00
C ARG A 299 -17.64 -26.25 -25.25
N ARG A 300 -17.46 -24.94 -25.09
CA ARG A 300 -16.16 -24.31 -24.82
C ARG A 300 -16.30 -23.41 -23.61
N MET A 301 -15.27 -23.37 -22.77
CA MET A 301 -15.29 -22.68 -21.49
C MET A 301 -14.19 -21.61 -21.47
N LEU A 302 -14.60 -20.34 -21.37
CA LEU A 302 -13.70 -19.19 -21.35
C LEU A 302 -13.80 -18.47 -20.00
N VAL A 303 -12.69 -17.89 -19.57
CA VAL A 303 -12.61 -16.97 -18.43
C VAL A 303 -12.12 -15.63 -18.94
N LEU A 304 -12.94 -14.60 -18.77
CA LEU A 304 -12.59 -13.21 -19.06
C LEU A 304 -12.31 -12.48 -17.74
N LYS A 305 -11.45 -11.45 -17.79
CA LYS A 305 -11.15 -10.57 -16.66
C LYS A 305 -11.44 -9.13 -17.09
N GLN A 306 -12.31 -8.41 -16.38
CA GLN A 306 -12.85 -7.10 -16.81
C GLN A 306 -12.88 -6.09 -15.65
N PRO A 307 -12.71 -4.77 -15.89
CA PRO A 307 -12.71 -3.77 -14.82
C PRO A 307 -14.01 -3.75 -14.02
N VAL A 308 -13.88 -3.67 -12.69
CA VAL A 308 -15.00 -3.67 -11.73
C VAL A 308 -15.92 -2.45 -11.84
N GLY A 309 -15.42 -1.32 -12.36
CA GLY A 309 -16.21 -0.12 -12.65
C GLY A 309 -15.66 1.15 -11.99
N VAL A 310 -16.51 1.89 -11.26
CA VAL A 310 -16.09 3.08 -10.50
C VAL A 310 -15.48 2.64 -9.16
N VAL A 311 -14.34 3.23 -8.82
CA VAL A 311 -13.53 2.93 -7.63
C VAL A 311 -13.52 4.14 -6.71
N GLY A 312 -13.91 3.95 -5.45
CA GLY A 312 -13.57 4.89 -4.38
C GLY A 312 -12.16 4.60 -3.87
N ALA A 313 -11.28 5.59 -3.81
CA ALA A 313 -9.95 5.47 -3.21
C ALA A 313 -9.85 6.44 -2.03
N ILE A 314 -9.40 5.97 -0.87
CA ILE A 314 -9.21 6.80 0.34
C ILE A 314 -7.77 6.56 0.82
N THR A 315 -6.97 7.63 0.91
CA THR A 315 -5.53 7.55 1.22
C THR A 315 -5.13 8.36 2.47
N PRO A 316 -4.09 7.91 3.21
CA PRO A 316 -3.59 8.57 4.40
C PRO A 316 -2.56 9.65 4.03
N TRP A 317 -2.10 10.37 5.06
CA TRP A 317 -1.16 11.49 4.96
C TRP A 317 0.31 11.07 4.93
N ASN A 318 0.65 9.90 5.46
CA ASN A 318 2.04 9.54 5.76
C ASN A 318 2.87 9.19 4.53
N PHE A 319 2.21 8.82 3.44
CA PHE A 319 2.78 8.59 2.11
C PHE A 319 1.83 9.18 1.07
N PRO A 320 1.82 10.52 0.91
CA PRO A 320 0.76 11.21 0.18
C PRO A 320 0.86 11.03 -1.34
N MET A 321 1.94 10.43 -1.86
CA MET A 321 2.15 10.19 -3.30
C MET A 321 2.05 8.70 -3.64
N SER A 322 2.73 7.84 -2.89
CA SER A 322 2.78 6.41 -3.15
C SER A 322 1.48 5.68 -2.79
N MET A 323 0.72 6.15 -1.79
CA MET A 323 -0.60 5.57 -1.49
C MET A 323 -1.65 5.92 -2.56
N ILE A 324 -1.48 7.05 -3.26
CA ILE A 324 -2.34 7.44 -4.38
C ILE A 324 -2.01 6.57 -5.59
N THR A 325 -0.74 6.54 -6.02
CA THR A 325 -0.30 5.75 -7.19
C THR A 325 -0.59 4.25 -7.02
N ARG A 326 -0.37 3.68 -5.83
CA ARG A 326 -0.73 2.27 -5.49
C ARG A 326 -2.21 1.91 -5.68
N LYS A 327 -3.13 2.87 -5.64
CA LYS A 327 -4.58 2.66 -5.85
C LYS A 327 -5.06 3.12 -7.22
N VAL A 328 -4.60 4.28 -7.68
CA VAL A 328 -5.03 4.94 -8.93
C VAL A 328 -4.45 4.24 -10.15
N ALA A 329 -3.15 3.93 -10.16
CA ALA A 329 -2.50 3.30 -11.31
C ALA A 329 -3.09 1.92 -11.67
N PRO A 330 -3.30 0.95 -10.73
CA PRO A 330 -3.93 -0.32 -11.08
C PRO A 330 -5.40 -0.18 -11.48
N ALA A 331 -6.16 0.74 -10.87
CA ALA A 331 -7.53 1.02 -11.28
C ALA A 331 -7.59 1.49 -12.74
N LEU A 332 -6.81 2.51 -13.09
CA LEU A 332 -6.76 3.05 -14.46
C LEU A 332 -6.21 2.01 -15.45
N ALA A 333 -5.19 1.23 -15.08
CA ALA A 333 -4.64 0.14 -15.88
C ALA A 333 -5.69 -0.93 -16.20
N ALA A 334 -6.48 -1.35 -15.22
CA ALA A 334 -7.59 -2.30 -15.40
C ALA A 334 -8.69 -1.76 -16.34
N GLY A 335 -8.83 -0.43 -16.45
CA GLY A 335 -9.92 0.24 -17.18
C GLY A 335 -11.06 0.72 -16.27
N CYS A 336 -10.81 0.84 -14.97
CA CYS A 336 -11.72 1.48 -14.01
C CYS A 336 -11.55 3.01 -14.01
N THR A 337 -12.48 3.71 -13.38
CA THR A 337 -12.40 5.16 -13.10
C THR A 337 -12.40 5.40 -11.59
N VAL A 338 -11.84 6.51 -11.11
CA VAL A 338 -11.53 6.73 -9.69
C VAL A 338 -12.12 8.02 -9.14
N VAL A 339 -12.69 7.93 -7.94
CA VAL A 339 -12.97 9.06 -7.05
C VAL A 339 -12.04 8.93 -5.85
N LEU A 340 -11.06 9.81 -5.76
CA LEU A 340 -10.02 9.81 -4.74
C LEU A 340 -10.34 10.81 -3.63
N LYS A 341 -10.18 10.38 -2.38
CA LYS A 341 -10.18 11.22 -1.19
C LYS A 341 -8.79 11.14 -0.52
N PRO A 342 -7.93 12.16 -0.68
CA PRO A 342 -6.66 12.25 0.03
C PRO A 342 -6.88 12.65 1.49
N ALA A 343 -5.83 12.64 2.31
CA ALA A 343 -5.89 13.15 3.68
C ALA A 343 -5.89 14.69 3.70
N GLU A 344 -6.72 15.30 4.55
CA GLU A 344 -6.80 16.75 4.74
C GLU A 344 -5.49 17.38 5.25
N LEU A 345 -4.60 16.57 5.83
CA LEU A 345 -3.27 17.01 6.28
C LEU A 345 -2.28 17.16 5.12
N THR A 346 -2.51 16.49 3.99
CA THR A 346 -1.58 16.44 2.85
C THR A 346 -2.28 16.36 1.48
N PRO A 347 -3.14 17.33 1.11
CA PRO A 347 -3.87 17.29 -0.16
C PRO A 347 -3.08 17.86 -1.36
N LEU A 348 -2.01 18.63 -1.15
CA LEU A 348 -1.32 19.36 -2.21
C LEU A 348 -0.54 18.41 -3.13
N THR A 349 0.08 17.37 -2.59
CA THR A 349 0.67 16.27 -3.38
C THR A 349 -0.39 15.58 -4.24
N ALA A 350 -1.62 15.43 -3.74
CA ALA A 350 -2.69 14.75 -4.47
C ALA A 350 -3.16 15.54 -5.69
N VAL A 351 -3.32 16.86 -5.57
CA VAL A 351 -3.71 17.71 -6.70
C VAL A 351 -2.58 17.91 -7.70
N ALA A 352 -1.32 18.01 -7.26
CA ALA A 352 -0.16 18.03 -8.15
C ALA A 352 -0.09 16.75 -9.02
N LEU A 353 -0.39 15.58 -8.44
CA LEU A 353 -0.48 14.33 -9.21
C LEU A 353 -1.64 14.32 -10.22
N ALA A 354 -2.75 14.99 -9.92
CA ALA A 354 -3.91 15.06 -10.81
C ALA A 354 -3.70 16.05 -11.98
N GLU A 355 -3.11 17.22 -11.73
CA GLU A 355 -2.58 18.13 -12.77
C GLU A 355 -1.68 17.36 -13.75
N LEU A 356 -0.72 16.57 -13.24
CA LEU A 356 0.15 15.75 -14.08
C LEU A 356 -0.61 14.63 -14.81
N ALA A 357 -1.76 14.19 -14.33
CA ALA A 357 -2.61 13.22 -15.01
C ALA A 357 -3.43 13.86 -16.15
N GLU A 358 -3.93 15.08 -15.96
CA GLU A 358 -4.56 15.87 -17.04
C GLU A 358 -3.54 16.18 -18.15
N ARG A 359 -2.33 16.62 -17.78
CA ARG A 359 -1.19 16.75 -18.72
C ARG A 359 -0.80 15.44 -19.39
N ALA A 360 -1.04 14.29 -18.75
CA ALA A 360 -0.82 12.97 -19.32
C ALA A 360 -1.93 12.52 -20.31
N GLU A 361 -2.92 13.37 -20.61
CA GLU A 361 -4.09 13.07 -21.45
C GLU A 361 -4.98 11.94 -20.88
N LEU A 362 -5.03 11.84 -19.54
CA LEU A 362 -6.05 11.07 -18.84
C LEU A 362 -7.42 11.75 -19.05
N PRO A 363 -8.46 11.06 -19.58
CA PRO A 363 -9.73 11.72 -19.89
C PRO A 363 -10.48 12.23 -18.66
N ASP A 364 -11.12 13.38 -18.81
CA ASP A 364 -11.96 14.08 -17.84
C ASP A 364 -12.80 13.11 -17.00
N GLY A 365 -12.63 13.14 -15.67
CA GLY A 365 -13.37 12.30 -14.74
C GLY A 365 -12.90 10.85 -14.63
N CYS A 366 -11.87 10.41 -15.35
CA CYS A 366 -11.24 9.09 -15.08
C CYS A 366 -10.51 9.11 -13.72
N LEU A 367 -10.00 10.27 -13.31
CA LEU A 367 -9.60 10.60 -11.94
C LEU A 367 -10.42 11.81 -11.48
N ASN A 368 -10.87 11.78 -10.24
CA ASN A 368 -11.53 12.87 -9.54
C ASN A 368 -10.95 12.96 -8.13
N ILE A 369 -10.86 14.15 -7.54
CA ILE A 369 -10.37 14.40 -6.18
C ILE A 369 -11.41 15.19 -5.38
N VAL A 370 -11.83 14.63 -4.24
CA VAL A 370 -12.77 15.26 -3.30
C VAL A 370 -12.18 15.19 -1.88
N MET A 371 -12.12 16.31 -1.16
CA MET A 371 -11.39 16.44 0.11
C MET A 371 -12.17 17.30 1.13
N GLY A 372 -12.05 17.04 2.44
CA GLY A 372 -12.69 17.88 3.46
C GLY A 372 -13.39 17.09 4.57
N ASP A 373 -14.70 16.88 4.44
CA ASP A 373 -15.45 16.09 5.42
C ASP A 373 -15.30 14.61 5.15
N ALA A 374 -14.24 14.01 5.71
CA ALA A 374 -13.91 12.61 5.56
C ALA A 374 -15.04 11.64 5.95
N ALA A 375 -15.96 12.03 6.84
CA ALA A 375 -17.12 11.22 7.21
C ALA A 375 -18.22 11.30 6.15
N ALA A 376 -18.56 12.49 5.65
CA ALA A 376 -19.55 12.68 4.59
C ALA A 376 -19.10 12.07 3.26
N ILE A 377 -17.85 12.32 2.85
CA ILE A 377 -17.25 11.75 1.63
C ILE A 377 -17.15 10.23 1.77
N GLY A 378 -16.66 9.74 2.92
CA GLY A 378 -16.54 8.30 3.19
C GLY A 378 -17.88 7.57 3.20
N HIS A 379 -18.95 8.21 3.70
CA HIS A 379 -20.31 7.67 3.68
C HIS A 379 -20.84 7.50 2.25
N GLU A 380 -20.77 8.54 1.43
CA GLU A 380 -21.24 8.49 0.02
C GLU A 380 -20.45 7.46 -0.82
N LEU A 381 -19.14 7.32 -0.57
CA LEU A 381 -18.28 6.28 -1.18
C LEU A 381 -18.58 4.84 -0.73
N VAL A 382 -19.39 4.63 0.33
CA VAL A 382 -19.87 3.29 0.73
C VAL A 382 -21.34 3.03 0.44
N SER A 383 -22.20 4.06 0.45
CA SER A 383 -23.62 3.93 0.16
C SER A 383 -23.95 3.89 -1.33
N SER A 384 -23.10 4.48 -2.19
CA SER A 384 -23.38 4.56 -3.63
C SER A 384 -23.23 3.21 -4.36
N ASP A 385 -24.34 2.70 -4.91
CA ASP A 385 -24.38 1.53 -5.81
C ASP A 385 -23.49 1.68 -7.06
N THR A 386 -23.14 2.90 -7.45
CA THR A 386 -22.25 3.17 -8.57
C THR A 386 -20.80 2.76 -8.27
N VAL A 387 -20.38 2.82 -7.01
CA VAL A 387 -19.01 2.53 -6.56
C VAL A 387 -18.85 1.03 -6.29
N ARG A 388 -18.27 0.32 -7.26
CA ARG A 388 -18.15 -1.16 -7.22
C ARG A 388 -16.91 -1.68 -6.48
N LYS A 389 -15.93 -0.81 -6.19
CA LYS A 389 -14.80 -1.11 -5.32
C LYS A 389 -14.43 0.07 -4.42
N LEU A 390 -13.98 -0.20 -3.20
CA LEU A 390 -13.30 0.75 -2.32
C LEU A 390 -11.88 0.27 -2.01
N GLY A 391 -10.88 1.14 -2.20
CA GLY A 391 -9.53 0.94 -1.69
C GLY A 391 -9.24 1.93 -0.56
N PHE A 392 -8.96 1.45 0.65
CA PHE A 392 -8.64 2.29 1.81
C PHE A 392 -7.25 1.95 2.35
N THR A 393 -6.48 2.97 2.74
CA THR A 393 -5.32 2.80 3.63
C THR A 393 -5.47 3.76 4.82
N GLY A 394 -5.26 3.28 6.05
CA GLY A 394 -5.40 4.11 7.26
C GLY A 394 -5.61 3.30 8.54
N SER A 395 -6.31 3.86 9.53
CA SER A 395 -6.49 3.18 10.82
C SER A 395 -7.47 2.00 10.76
N THR A 396 -7.18 0.94 11.51
CA THR A 396 -8.04 -0.27 11.59
C THR A 396 -9.46 0.04 12.05
N ALA A 397 -9.65 1.05 12.90
CA ALA A 397 -10.99 1.50 13.32
C ALA A 397 -11.82 2.02 12.13
N VAL A 398 -11.25 2.90 11.29
CA VAL A 398 -11.93 3.40 10.09
C VAL A 398 -12.09 2.30 9.04
N GLY A 399 -11.10 1.40 8.91
CA GLY A 399 -11.20 0.22 8.06
C GLY A 399 -12.40 -0.68 8.40
N ARG A 400 -12.62 -0.96 9.68
CA ARG A 400 -13.78 -1.73 10.17
C ARG A 400 -15.12 -1.03 9.86
N LEU A 401 -15.19 0.30 9.99
CA LEU A 401 -16.38 1.09 9.63
C LEU A 401 -16.67 1.06 8.12
N LEU A 402 -15.65 1.28 7.29
CA LEU A 402 -15.76 1.25 5.83
C LEU A 402 -16.12 -0.15 5.29
N ALA A 403 -15.58 -1.21 5.90
CA ALA A 403 -15.93 -2.59 5.59
C ALA A 403 -17.40 -2.89 5.91
N SER A 404 -17.88 -2.46 7.08
CA SER A 404 -19.29 -2.61 7.49
C SER A 404 -20.23 -1.90 6.51
N GLY A 405 -19.95 -0.62 6.18
CA GLY A 405 -20.74 0.13 5.20
C GLY A 405 -20.72 -0.46 3.79
N ALA A 406 -19.58 -1.01 3.35
CA ALA A 406 -19.44 -1.68 2.05
C ALA A 406 -20.24 -2.99 1.95
N GLY A 407 -20.57 -3.64 3.07
CA GLY A 407 -21.41 -4.83 3.09
C GLY A 407 -22.82 -4.59 2.53
N ASN A 408 -23.37 -3.39 2.72
CA ASN A 408 -24.73 -3.04 2.29
C ASN A 408 -24.95 -3.12 0.76
N THR A 409 -23.91 -2.85 -0.03
CA THR A 409 -23.93 -2.88 -1.51
C THR A 409 -23.03 -3.98 -2.09
N VAL A 410 -22.48 -4.86 -1.24
CA VAL A 410 -21.61 -6.00 -1.57
C VAL A 410 -20.43 -5.64 -2.48
N LYS A 411 -19.98 -4.38 -2.41
CA LYS A 411 -18.88 -3.82 -3.22
C LYS A 411 -17.53 -4.32 -2.74
N ARG A 412 -16.62 -4.60 -3.67
CA ARG A 412 -15.26 -5.11 -3.37
C ARG A 412 -14.51 -4.14 -2.45
N ILE A 413 -13.75 -4.65 -1.50
CA ILE A 413 -12.89 -3.83 -0.62
C ILE A 413 -11.45 -4.31 -0.63
N SER A 414 -10.51 -3.37 -0.68
CA SER A 414 -9.11 -3.59 -0.32
C SER A 414 -8.77 -2.66 0.83
N LEU A 415 -8.21 -3.21 1.90
CA LEU A 415 -7.96 -2.51 3.16
C LEU A 415 -6.50 -2.70 3.55
N GLU A 416 -5.79 -1.61 3.78
CA GLU A 416 -4.41 -1.60 4.30
C GLU A 416 -4.41 -0.83 5.61
N LEU A 417 -4.30 -1.54 6.72
CA LEU A 417 -4.65 -1.04 8.05
C LEU A 417 -3.43 -0.92 8.97
N GLY A 418 -3.66 -0.77 10.29
CA GLY A 418 -2.58 -0.64 11.27
C GLY A 418 -1.65 -1.86 11.32
N GLY A 419 -0.39 -1.62 11.66
CA GLY A 419 0.61 -2.65 11.93
C GLY A 419 1.03 -2.70 13.40
N ASN A 420 1.81 -3.72 13.75
CA ASN A 420 2.58 -3.74 15.00
C ASN A 420 3.83 -4.61 14.75
N ALA A 421 4.66 -4.13 13.81
CA ALA A 421 5.67 -4.95 13.16
C ALA A 421 6.78 -5.39 14.16
N PRO A 422 7.00 -6.70 14.34
CA PRO A 422 8.12 -7.22 15.08
C PRO A 422 9.40 -7.16 14.23
N VAL A 423 10.54 -6.90 14.88
CA VAL A 423 11.87 -7.24 14.38
C VAL A 423 12.49 -8.24 15.33
N ILE A 424 12.77 -9.46 14.90
CA ILE A 424 13.39 -10.50 15.74
C ILE A 424 14.89 -10.60 15.40
N VAL A 425 15.77 -10.50 16.38
CA VAL A 425 17.22 -10.64 16.21
C VAL A 425 17.71 -11.86 16.99
N PHE A 426 18.05 -12.92 16.27
CA PHE A 426 18.53 -14.18 16.85
C PHE A 426 20.02 -14.11 17.24
N GLU A 427 20.48 -15.09 18.03
CA GLU A 427 21.88 -15.14 18.51
C GLU A 427 22.95 -15.23 17.42
N ASP A 428 22.60 -15.75 16.24
CA ASP A 428 23.49 -15.92 15.09
C ASP A 428 23.38 -14.77 14.07
N ALA A 429 22.55 -13.77 14.38
CA ALA A 429 22.34 -12.60 13.54
C ALA A 429 23.61 -11.78 13.30
N ASP A 430 23.66 -11.11 12.15
CA ASP A 430 24.58 -9.99 11.98
C ASP A 430 24.05 -8.77 12.75
N VAL A 431 24.53 -8.60 13.99
CA VAL A 431 24.09 -7.52 14.89
C VAL A 431 24.30 -6.12 14.30
N GLU A 432 25.32 -5.91 13.46
CA GLU A 432 25.59 -4.61 12.85
C GLU A 432 24.65 -4.32 11.67
N LEU A 433 24.25 -5.35 10.92
CA LEU A 433 23.21 -5.27 9.89
C LEU A 433 21.84 -5.05 10.54
N ALA A 434 21.51 -5.85 11.57
CA ALA A 434 20.26 -5.77 12.31
C ALA A 434 20.07 -4.38 12.94
N ALA A 435 21.09 -3.83 13.61
CA ALA A 435 21.00 -2.49 14.21
C ALA A 435 20.71 -1.40 13.18
N LYS A 436 21.32 -1.45 11.99
CA LYS A 436 21.06 -0.52 10.89
C LYS A 436 19.64 -0.69 10.34
N GLY A 437 19.20 -1.92 10.12
CA GLY A 437 17.84 -2.22 9.65
C GLY A 437 16.77 -1.78 10.65
N ILE A 438 16.97 -2.00 11.95
CA ILE A 438 16.08 -1.54 13.02
C ILE A 438 15.95 -0.02 13.00
N VAL A 439 17.07 0.72 12.98
CA VAL A 439 17.07 2.18 12.98
C VAL A 439 16.43 2.74 11.70
N ALA A 440 16.74 2.16 10.53
CA ALA A 440 16.13 2.56 9.26
C ALA A 440 14.61 2.25 9.20
N SER A 441 14.17 1.10 9.73
CA SER A 441 12.76 0.71 9.74
C SER A 441 11.93 1.50 10.75
N ALA A 442 12.42 1.66 11.98
CA ALA A 442 11.69 2.30 13.07
C ALA A 442 11.60 3.83 12.93
N LEU A 443 12.56 4.47 12.25
CA LEU A 443 12.70 5.94 12.28
C LEU A 443 12.52 6.64 10.93
N ARG A 444 12.48 5.90 9.79
CA ARG A 444 12.05 6.46 8.50
C ARG A 444 10.68 7.14 8.63
N ASN A 445 10.49 8.29 7.99
CA ASN A 445 9.29 9.13 8.13
C ASN A 445 8.99 9.53 9.59
N ALA A 446 10.04 9.66 10.42
CA ALA A 446 9.96 9.79 11.88
C ALA A 446 9.13 8.66 12.57
N GLY A 447 9.17 7.44 12.04
CA GLY A 447 8.41 6.29 12.57
C GLY A 447 6.94 6.24 12.17
N GLN A 448 6.51 7.11 11.25
CA GLN A 448 5.13 7.22 10.78
C GLN A 448 4.88 6.32 9.55
N THR A 449 5.21 5.04 9.62
CA THR A 449 4.89 4.06 8.56
C THR A 449 4.23 2.81 9.15
N CYS A 450 3.20 2.27 8.51
CA CYS A 450 2.48 1.08 8.97
C CYS A 450 3.35 -0.19 9.01
N ILE A 451 4.50 -0.17 8.32
CA ILE A 451 5.52 -1.23 8.35
C ILE A 451 6.76 -0.85 9.18
N CYS A 452 6.73 0.25 9.95
CA CYS A 452 7.81 0.58 10.88
C CYS A 452 7.93 -0.49 11.95
N ALA A 453 9.17 -0.90 12.25
CA ALA A 453 9.49 -1.69 13.42
C ALA A 453 8.94 -1.03 14.70
N ASN A 454 7.92 -1.64 15.31
CA ASN A 454 7.26 -1.14 16.53
C ASN A 454 7.65 -1.96 17.77
N ARG A 455 8.11 -3.20 17.59
CA ARG A 455 8.64 -4.07 18.65
C ARG A 455 9.94 -4.71 18.19
N VAL A 456 11.02 -4.56 18.95
CA VAL A 456 12.30 -5.20 18.62
C VAL A 456 12.59 -6.28 19.64
N PHE A 457 12.42 -7.54 19.23
CA PHE A 457 12.74 -8.72 20.02
C PHE A 457 14.20 -9.12 19.79
N VAL A 458 14.96 -9.31 20.86
CA VAL A 458 16.40 -9.57 20.78
C VAL A 458 16.76 -10.74 21.67
N HIS A 459 17.44 -11.73 21.10
CA HIS A 459 17.89 -12.89 21.85
C HIS A 459 18.93 -12.48 22.90
N ASP A 460 18.76 -12.95 24.14
CA ASP A 460 19.47 -12.44 25.32
C ASP A 460 21.00 -12.36 25.12
N LYS A 461 21.61 -13.40 24.54
CA LYS A 461 23.06 -13.49 24.23
C LYS A 461 23.61 -12.35 23.35
N VAL A 462 22.77 -11.64 22.59
CA VAL A 462 23.18 -10.51 21.73
C VAL A 462 22.51 -9.18 22.11
N TYR A 463 21.66 -9.17 23.14
CA TYR A 463 20.84 -8.00 23.52
C TYR A 463 21.70 -6.76 23.81
N ASP A 464 22.66 -6.84 24.73
CA ASP A 464 23.39 -5.64 25.19
C ASP A 464 24.22 -5.03 24.05
N LYS A 465 24.75 -5.87 23.15
CA LYS A 465 25.47 -5.44 21.95
C LYS A 465 24.54 -4.72 20.96
N LEU A 466 23.37 -5.28 20.68
CA LEU A 466 22.40 -4.64 19.77
C LEU A 466 21.87 -3.33 20.36
N ALA A 467 21.56 -3.29 21.66
CA ALA A 467 21.08 -2.09 22.35
C ALA A 467 22.09 -0.94 22.27
N ALA A 468 23.38 -1.23 22.45
CA ALA A 468 24.47 -0.26 22.27
C ALA A 468 24.60 0.21 20.80
N ALA A 469 24.52 -0.71 19.83
CA ALA A 469 24.62 -0.40 18.41
C ALA A 469 23.43 0.46 17.92
N VAL A 470 22.19 0.09 18.27
CA VAL A 470 20.96 0.83 17.96
C VAL A 470 21.02 2.22 18.59
N THR A 471 21.41 2.34 19.86
CA THR A 471 21.59 3.63 20.53
C THR A 471 22.63 4.50 19.82
N SER A 472 23.81 3.93 19.49
CA SER A 472 24.87 4.65 18.79
C SER A 472 24.49 5.10 17.37
N LEU A 473 23.61 4.38 16.69
CA LEU A 473 23.11 4.75 15.36
C LEU A 473 22.01 5.82 15.46
N THR A 474 21.04 5.64 16.38
CA THR A 474 19.97 6.61 16.64
C THR A 474 20.53 7.99 17.04
N ALA A 475 21.58 8.02 17.86
CA ALA A 475 22.23 9.26 18.31
C ALA A 475 22.96 10.06 17.21
N LYS A 476 23.05 9.54 15.98
CA LYS A 476 23.65 10.23 14.81
C LYS A 476 22.62 10.92 13.91
N LEU A 477 21.33 10.79 14.21
CA LEU A 477 20.24 11.32 13.40
C LEU A 477 19.99 12.81 13.73
N LYS A 478 20.01 13.67 12.71
CA LYS A 478 19.64 15.08 12.84
C LYS A 478 18.12 15.23 12.72
N VAL A 479 17.52 15.91 13.70
CA VAL A 479 16.13 16.39 13.67
C VAL A 479 16.10 17.84 13.16
N GLY A 480 15.09 18.22 12.36
CA GLY A 480 14.91 19.60 11.87
C GLY A 480 13.87 19.74 10.76
N ASP A 481 13.80 20.91 10.09
CA ASP A 481 12.99 21.07 8.87
C ASP A 481 13.45 20.07 7.81
N GLY A 482 12.53 19.29 7.24
CA GLY A 482 12.85 18.24 6.26
C GLY A 482 13.53 18.76 4.97
N SER A 483 13.48 20.06 4.70
CA SER A 483 14.18 20.71 3.60
C SER A 483 15.64 21.06 3.87
N GLU A 484 16.09 21.04 5.14
CA GLU A 484 17.49 21.30 5.46
C GLU A 484 18.40 20.14 5.05
N THR A 485 19.50 20.45 4.37
CA THR A 485 20.56 19.48 4.05
C THR A 485 21.03 18.75 5.31
N GLY A 486 21.01 17.42 5.24
CA GLY A 486 21.47 16.54 6.32
C GLY A 486 20.45 16.32 7.46
N VAL A 487 19.24 16.87 7.40
CA VAL A 487 18.15 16.42 8.28
C VAL A 487 17.72 15.01 7.88
N THR A 488 17.53 14.16 8.88
CA THR A 488 17.14 12.75 8.73
C THR A 488 15.81 12.43 9.42
N ILE A 489 15.33 13.31 10.30
CA ILE A 489 14.08 13.15 11.06
C ILE A 489 13.31 14.46 11.00
N GLY A 490 12.14 14.43 10.37
CA GLY A 490 11.19 15.54 10.35
C GLY A 490 10.31 15.59 11.61
N PRO A 491 9.35 16.51 11.68
CA PRO A 491 8.31 16.53 12.71
C PRO A 491 7.32 15.39 12.54
N LEU A 492 6.52 15.13 13.59
CA LEU A 492 5.31 14.34 13.48
C LEU A 492 4.19 15.16 12.80
N ILE A 493 3.21 14.51 12.18
CA ILE A 493 2.20 15.24 11.39
C ILE A 493 1.29 16.16 12.23
N THR A 494 1.04 15.83 13.49
CA THR A 494 0.09 16.56 14.37
C THR A 494 0.49 16.53 15.85
N PRO A 495 -0.01 17.47 16.67
CA PRO A 495 0.14 17.44 18.12
C PRO A 495 -0.37 16.14 18.76
N ALA A 496 -1.46 15.56 18.26
CA ALA A 496 -2.01 14.30 18.78
C ALA A 496 -1.05 13.10 18.58
N ALA A 497 -0.27 13.08 17.48
CA ALA A 497 0.79 12.08 17.30
C ALA A 497 1.92 12.29 18.31
N LEU A 498 2.31 13.54 18.56
CA LEU A 498 3.33 13.93 19.53
C LEU A 498 2.94 13.58 20.98
N GLU A 499 1.67 13.80 21.35
CA GLU A 499 1.08 13.37 22.62
C GLU A 499 1.09 11.84 22.76
N LYS A 500 0.72 11.10 21.70
CA LYS A 500 0.72 9.64 21.71
C LYS A 500 2.11 9.05 21.96
N VAL A 501 3.12 9.54 21.24
CA VAL A 501 4.52 9.09 21.42
C VAL A 501 5.01 9.41 22.83
N THR A 502 4.76 10.64 23.32
CA THR A 502 5.08 11.04 24.70
C THR A 502 4.41 10.12 25.73
N GLY A 503 3.15 9.74 25.48
CA GLY A 503 2.41 8.79 26.31
C GLY A 503 2.96 7.36 26.28
N HIS A 504 3.48 6.88 25.14
CA HIS A 504 4.13 5.57 25.05
C HIS A 504 5.48 5.55 25.79
N VAL A 505 6.28 6.61 25.69
CA VAL A 505 7.54 6.75 26.44
C VAL A 505 7.29 6.82 27.94
N SER A 506 6.33 7.63 28.38
CA SER A 506 5.96 7.77 29.79
C SER A 506 5.44 6.45 30.38
N ASP A 507 4.56 5.74 29.67
CA ASP A 507 4.06 4.42 30.06
C ASP A 507 5.19 3.40 30.22
N ALA A 508 6.10 3.31 29.23
CA ALA A 508 7.22 2.38 29.27
C ALA A 508 8.17 2.64 30.44
N VAL A 509 8.57 3.90 30.66
CA VAL A 509 9.44 4.29 31.79
C VAL A 509 8.75 4.04 33.14
N SER A 510 7.45 4.33 33.26
CA SER A 510 6.68 4.07 34.49
C SER A 510 6.60 2.58 34.87
N LYS A 511 6.78 1.69 33.88
CA LYS A 511 6.76 0.23 34.02
C LYS A 511 8.16 -0.40 34.07
N GLY A 512 9.20 0.40 34.29
CA GLY A 512 10.59 -0.07 34.48
C GLY A 512 11.45 -0.10 33.21
N GLY A 513 10.93 0.35 32.06
CA GLY A 513 11.70 0.49 30.83
C GLY A 513 12.81 1.53 30.98
N LYS A 514 14.04 1.16 30.62
CA LYS A 514 15.21 2.03 30.73
C LYS A 514 15.32 2.94 29.50
N LEU A 515 15.25 4.25 29.70
CA LEU A 515 15.55 5.23 28.65
C LEU A 515 17.04 5.18 28.30
N LEU A 516 17.38 4.68 27.11
CA LEU A 516 18.78 4.58 26.63
C LEU A 516 19.20 5.82 25.82
N PHE A 517 18.26 6.44 25.11
CA PHE A 517 18.46 7.67 24.34
C PHE A 517 17.12 8.37 24.06
N GLY A 518 17.15 9.69 23.88
CA GLY A 518 15.98 10.51 23.52
C GLY A 518 15.01 10.72 24.69
N GLY A 519 13.72 10.53 24.45
CA GLY A 519 12.65 10.56 25.46
C GLY A 519 11.92 11.89 25.62
N SER A 520 12.33 12.94 24.90
CA SER A 520 11.81 14.30 25.02
C SER A 520 11.60 14.99 23.66
N LYS A 521 11.03 16.19 23.66
CA LYS A 521 11.13 17.10 22.50
C LYS A 521 12.57 17.62 22.36
N PRO A 522 13.11 17.76 21.13
CA PRO A 522 14.42 18.35 20.91
C PRO A 522 14.38 19.87 21.13
N GLU A 523 15.51 20.43 21.56
CA GLU A 523 15.72 21.89 21.57
C GLU A 523 16.03 22.35 20.14
N LEU A 524 15.15 23.19 19.58
CA LEU A 524 15.24 23.73 18.22
C LEU A 524 15.02 25.25 18.25
N PRO A 525 15.56 26.02 17.28
CA PRO A 525 15.28 27.45 17.18
C PRO A 525 13.82 27.72 16.77
N GLN A 526 13.32 28.94 17.02
CA GLN A 526 12.08 29.40 16.38
C GLN A 526 12.29 29.59 14.86
N PRO A 527 11.31 29.28 14.00
CA PRO A 527 9.94 28.81 14.30
C PRO A 527 9.82 27.32 14.63
N LEU A 528 10.87 26.51 14.45
CA LEU A 528 10.83 25.05 14.59
C LEU A 528 10.49 24.57 16.01
N ALA A 529 10.78 25.36 17.05
CA ALA A 529 10.33 25.11 18.42
C ALA A 529 8.80 25.02 18.58
N GLY A 530 8.03 25.62 17.67
CA GLY A 530 6.56 25.49 17.60
C GLY A 530 6.08 24.25 16.84
N GLY A 531 6.98 23.52 16.17
CA GLY A 531 6.67 22.34 15.37
C GLY A 531 6.44 21.07 16.19
N ASN A 532 5.93 20.03 15.51
CA ASN A 532 5.53 18.77 16.12
C ASN A 532 6.72 17.79 16.36
N PHE A 533 7.87 18.30 16.80
CA PHE A 533 9.10 17.51 16.91
C PHE A 533 9.18 16.65 18.18
N PHE A 534 9.71 15.43 18.02
CA PHE A 534 10.09 14.53 19.11
C PHE A 534 11.47 13.92 18.82
N ALA A 535 12.30 13.72 19.84
CA ALA A 535 13.61 13.13 19.66
C ALA A 535 13.50 11.62 19.39
N PRO A 536 14.26 11.05 18.43
CA PRO A 536 14.42 9.61 18.30
C PRO A 536 14.76 8.95 19.63
N THR A 537 13.96 7.98 20.05
CA THR A 537 13.97 7.45 21.42
C THR A 537 14.22 5.95 21.43
N VAL A 538 15.09 5.48 22.33
CA VAL A 538 15.37 4.05 22.51
C VAL A 538 15.06 3.66 23.96
N ILE A 539 14.20 2.65 24.14
CA ILE A 539 13.86 2.07 25.44
C ILE A 539 14.42 0.65 25.51
N GLY A 540 15.29 0.39 26.48
CA GLY A 540 15.74 -0.95 26.84
C GLY A 540 14.90 -1.57 27.95
N GLU A 541 14.96 -2.89 28.08
CA GLU A 541 14.20 -3.69 29.05
C GLU A 541 12.69 -3.46 28.94
N ALA A 542 12.19 -3.37 27.70
CA ALA A 542 10.76 -3.25 27.44
C ALA A 542 10.05 -4.57 27.76
N THR A 543 8.81 -4.48 28.27
CA THR A 543 8.01 -5.64 28.71
C THR A 543 6.62 -5.64 28.09
N ILE A 544 5.97 -6.81 28.05
CA ILE A 544 4.67 -7.03 27.41
C ILE A 544 3.49 -6.23 28.03
N ASP A 545 3.71 -5.64 29.20
CA ASP A 545 2.75 -4.78 29.90
C ASP A 545 2.80 -3.33 29.44
N MET A 546 3.84 -2.92 28.72
CA MET A 546 4.00 -1.58 28.16
C MET A 546 3.08 -1.38 26.95
N ARG A 547 2.50 -0.18 26.81
CA ARG A 547 1.56 0.15 25.73
C ARG A 547 2.15 -0.08 24.34
N CYS A 548 3.43 0.24 24.13
CA CYS A 548 4.14 0.00 22.87
C CYS A 548 4.24 -1.47 22.45
N PHE A 549 3.99 -2.45 23.33
CA PHE A 549 3.86 -3.86 22.92
C PHE A 549 2.51 -4.13 22.23
N LYS A 550 1.43 -3.45 22.62
CA LYS A 550 0.06 -3.73 22.16
C LYS A 550 -0.39 -2.74 21.08
N GLU A 551 0.00 -1.47 21.23
CA GLU A 551 -0.37 -0.36 20.37
C GLU A 551 0.75 -0.01 19.39
N GLU A 552 0.37 0.21 18.13
CA GLU A 552 1.23 0.86 17.11
C GLU A 552 1.63 2.25 17.60
N THR A 553 2.91 2.58 17.72
CA THR A 553 3.34 3.89 18.24
C THR A 553 3.15 5.00 17.20
N PHE A 554 3.52 4.73 15.94
CA PHE A 554 3.45 5.68 14.82
C PHE A 554 4.27 6.97 15.05
N GLY A 555 5.49 6.80 15.56
CA GLY A 555 6.44 7.86 15.85
C GLY A 555 7.82 7.28 16.25
N PRO A 556 8.83 8.12 16.55
CA PRO A 556 10.24 7.71 16.51
C PRO A 556 10.70 7.02 17.82
N LEU A 557 10.15 5.84 18.10
CA LEU A 557 10.39 5.04 19.31
C LEU A 557 10.86 3.62 18.97
N ILE A 558 11.96 3.19 19.60
CA ILE A 558 12.51 1.83 19.48
C ILE A 558 12.49 1.13 20.84
N PRO A 559 11.47 0.30 21.15
CA PRO A 559 11.43 -0.52 22.36
C PRO A 559 12.10 -1.89 22.13
N LEU A 560 13.07 -2.23 22.99
CA LEU A 560 13.87 -3.46 22.94
C LEU A 560 13.39 -4.46 24.02
N PHE A 561 12.95 -5.63 23.58
CA PHE A 561 12.44 -6.74 24.40
C PHE A 561 13.44 -7.91 24.35
N ARG A 562 13.69 -8.60 25.48
CA ARG A 562 14.51 -9.83 25.53
C ARG A 562 13.67 -11.07 25.15
N PHE A 563 14.33 -12.09 24.61
CA PHE A 563 13.80 -13.46 24.50
C PHE A 563 14.94 -14.50 24.61
N GLN A 564 14.60 -15.77 24.84
CA GLN A 564 15.52 -16.88 25.09
C GLN A 564 15.35 -18.10 24.17
N SER A 565 14.23 -18.24 23.45
CA SER A 565 14.04 -19.32 22.46
C SER A 565 13.35 -18.85 21.17
N ASP A 566 13.47 -19.64 20.10
CA ASP A 566 12.82 -19.36 18.82
C ASP A 566 11.29 -19.34 18.94
N GLU A 567 10.75 -20.29 19.70
CA GLU A 567 9.32 -20.46 19.95
C GLU A 567 8.75 -19.28 20.75
N GLU A 568 9.52 -18.76 21.73
CA GLU A 568 9.16 -17.55 22.47
C GLU A 568 9.11 -16.31 21.54
N ALA A 569 10.12 -16.15 20.67
CA ALA A 569 10.16 -15.01 19.75
C ALA A 569 8.99 -14.99 18.77
N VAL A 570 8.64 -16.16 18.20
CA VAL A 570 7.49 -16.33 17.30
C VAL A 570 6.18 -16.09 18.07
N LEU A 571 6.03 -16.64 19.28
CA LEU A 571 4.85 -16.41 20.12
C LEU A 571 4.67 -14.92 20.45
N LEU A 572 5.72 -14.24 20.90
CA LEU A 572 5.68 -12.80 21.20
C LEU A 572 5.38 -11.96 19.96
N ALA A 573 5.98 -12.29 18.81
CA ALA A 573 5.71 -11.62 17.54
C ALA A 573 4.24 -11.74 17.11
N ASN A 574 3.67 -12.96 17.15
CA ASN A 574 2.30 -13.25 16.75
C ASN A 574 1.23 -12.79 17.77
N THR A 575 1.62 -12.49 19.03
CA THR A 575 0.73 -11.98 20.10
C THR A 575 0.27 -10.54 19.81
N THR A 576 -0.61 -10.39 18.82
CA THR A 576 -1.21 -9.13 18.37
C THR A 576 -2.42 -9.41 17.45
N GLU A 577 -3.38 -8.48 17.34
CA GLU A 577 -4.47 -8.58 16.34
C GLU A 577 -3.98 -8.31 14.90
N TYR A 578 -2.83 -7.66 14.76
CA TYR A 578 -2.26 -7.22 13.49
C TYR A 578 -1.49 -8.35 12.77
N GLY A 579 -1.14 -8.10 11.51
CA GLY A 579 -0.48 -9.05 10.61
C GLY A 579 0.01 -8.41 9.33
N LEU A 580 0.55 -7.19 9.38
CA LEU A 580 0.99 -6.45 8.18
C LEU A 580 2.38 -6.88 7.70
N ALA A 581 3.44 -6.38 8.35
CA ALA A 581 4.83 -6.73 8.08
C ALA A 581 5.52 -7.25 9.35
N ALA A 582 6.44 -8.19 9.17
CA ALA A 582 7.38 -8.66 10.19
C ALA A 582 8.78 -8.79 9.61
N TYR A 583 9.80 -8.68 10.45
CA TYR A 583 11.20 -8.76 10.07
C TYR A 583 11.97 -9.67 11.02
N PHE A 584 13.00 -10.35 10.55
CA PHE A 584 13.91 -11.06 11.42
C PHE A 584 15.33 -11.24 10.83
N TYR A 585 16.30 -11.43 11.71
CA TYR A 585 17.72 -11.53 11.39
C TYR A 585 18.31 -12.81 11.95
N THR A 586 18.85 -13.65 11.06
CA THR A 586 19.50 -14.94 11.36
C THR A 586 20.31 -15.39 10.15
N ARG A 587 21.31 -16.25 10.35
CA ARG A 587 22.15 -16.85 9.30
C ARG A 587 21.88 -18.35 9.13
N ASP A 588 21.21 -19.00 10.09
CA ASP A 588 20.75 -20.38 9.95
C ASP A 588 19.56 -20.52 8.98
N LEU A 589 19.69 -21.42 8.01
CA LEU A 589 18.72 -21.61 6.93
C LEU A 589 17.45 -22.34 7.39
N ALA A 590 17.54 -23.25 8.36
CA ALA A 590 16.40 -24.02 8.84
C ALA A 590 15.46 -23.16 9.70
N ARG A 591 16.05 -22.38 10.63
CA ARG A 591 15.38 -21.29 11.36
C ARG A 591 14.79 -20.27 10.38
N ALA A 592 15.53 -19.87 9.35
CA ALA A 592 15.04 -18.89 8.38
C ALA A 592 13.79 -19.35 7.63
N TRP A 593 13.69 -20.63 7.26
CA TRP A 593 12.48 -21.19 6.67
C TRP A 593 11.34 -21.25 7.70
N ARG A 594 11.59 -21.89 8.86
CA ARG A 594 10.59 -22.06 9.93
C ARG A 594 9.96 -20.75 10.38
N VAL A 595 10.77 -19.75 10.74
CA VAL A 595 10.29 -18.47 11.26
C VAL A 595 9.52 -17.68 10.19
N ALA A 596 9.85 -17.84 8.91
CA ALA A 596 9.10 -17.22 7.82
C ALA A 596 7.72 -17.86 7.58
N GLU A 597 7.55 -19.15 7.86
CA GLU A 597 6.25 -19.86 7.78
C GLU A 597 5.40 -19.70 9.04
N GLU A 598 6.01 -19.58 10.23
CA GLU A 598 5.30 -19.47 11.52
C GLU A 598 4.84 -18.04 11.86
N LEU A 599 5.38 -17.00 11.19
CA LEU A 599 4.98 -15.60 11.42
C LEU A 599 3.65 -15.26 10.72
N GLU A 600 2.64 -14.86 11.49
CA GLU A 600 1.28 -14.53 11.02
C GLU A 600 1.17 -13.14 10.35
N PHE A 601 2.07 -12.84 9.40
CA PHE A 601 2.18 -11.53 8.75
C PHE A 601 2.13 -11.64 7.22
N GLY A 602 1.47 -10.69 6.57
CA GLY A 602 1.28 -10.69 5.11
C GLY A 602 2.53 -10.37 4.29
N MET A 603 3.58 -9.84 4.93
CA MET A 603 4.88 -9.52 4.35
C MET A 603 5.99 -9.85 5.36
N ILE A 604 7.08 -10.49 4.92
CA ILE A 604 8.20 -10.94 5.75
C ILE A 604 9.52 -10.42 5.19
N GLY A 605 10.39 -9.86 6.05
CA GLY A 605 11.77 -9.50 5.72
C GLY A 605 12.80 -10.34 6.47
N LEU A 606 13.56 -11.16 5.73
CA LEU A 606 14.70 -11.93 6.24
C LEU A 606 15.99 -11.14 6.01
N ASN A 607 16.69 -10.75 7.07
CA ASN A 607 17.91 -9.93 7.07
C ASN A 607 17.80 -8.56 6.36
N GLU A 608 16.57 -8.11 6.05
CA GLU A 608 16.26 -6.89 5.32
C GLU A 608 14.94 -6.29 5.82
N VAL A 609 14.83 -4.97 5.78
CA VAL A 609 13.63 -4.18 6.15
C VAL A 609 13.06 -3.36 4.98
N ALA A 610 13.83 -3.14 3.92
CA ALA A 610 13.43 -2.45 2.70
C ALA A 610 12.61 -3.36 1.75
N ILE A 611 11.57 -4.02 2.28
CA ILE A 611 10.80 -5.06 1.57
C ILE A 611 9.75 -4.53 0.57
N THR A 612 9.60 -3.22 0.43
CA THR A 612 8.62 -2.60 -0.48
C THR A 612 9.13 -2.59 -1.92
N SER A 613 8.42 -3.24 -2.83
CA SER A 613 8.58 -3.07 -4.28
C SER A 613 7.22 -3.11 -4.99
N GLU A 614 7.14 -2.42 -6.12
CA GLU A 614 6.10 -2.47 -7.13
C GLU A 614 5.86 -3.88 -7.72
N VAL A 615 6.85 -4.78 -7.69
CA VAL A 615 6.69 -6.15 -8.23
C VAL A 615 6.19 -7.17 -7.20
N ALA A 616 6.23 -6.85 -5.91
CA ALA A 616 5.91 -7.75 -4.79
C ALA A 616 4.52 -7.43 -4.20
N PRO A 617 3.70 -8.42 -3.79
CA PRO A 617 2.38 -8.16 -3.23
C PRO A 617 2.50 -7.52 -1.84
N PHE A 618 2.11 -6.25 -1.73
CA PHE A 618 2.05 -5.54 -0.47
C PHE A 618 0.67 -5.76 0.17
N GLY A 619 0.63 -6.19 1.44
CA GLY A 619 -0.59 -6.08 2.25
C GLY A 619 -0.74 -7.09 3.37
N GLY A 620 -1.75 -6.86 4.23
CA GLY A 620 -1.85 -7.52 5.53
C GLY A 620 -2.64 -8.84 5.58
N VAL A 621 -2.57 -9.49 6.73
CA VAL A 621 -3.52 -10.52 7.20
C VAL A 621 -4.10 -10.11 8.57
N LYS A 622 -4.97 -10.94 9.16
CA LYS A 622 -5.62 -10.67 10.46
C LYS A 622 -6.32 -9.30 10.44
N ALA A 623 -6.19 -8.46 11.47
CA ALA A 623 -6.80 -7.13 11.50
C ALA A 623 -6.03 -6.06 10.69
N SER A 624 -4.95 -6.42 9.99
CA SER A 624 -4.14 -5.47 9.20
C SER A 624 -4.58 -5.29 7.75
N GLY A 625 -5.47 -6.11 7.19
CA GLY A 625 -5.94 -5.84 5.83
C GLY A 625 -6.75 -6.92 5.12
N LEU A 626 -7.16 -6.56 3.89
CA LEU A 626 -7.85 -7.42 2.91
C LEU A 626 -7.37 -7.06 1.50
N GLY A 627 -7.15 -8.08 0.67
CA GLY A 627 -6.58 -7.91 -0.67
C GLY A 627 -5.07 -7.67 -0.67
N ARG A 628 -4.51 -7.27 -1.83
CA ARG A 628 -3.10 -6.85 -1.96
C ARG A 628 -2.97 -5.66 -2.90
N GLU A 629 -1.99 -4.80 -2.65
CA GLU A 629 -1.54 -3.77 -3.59
C GLU A 629 -0.18 -4.19 -4.20
N GLN A 630 0.28 -3.47 -5.24
CA GLN A 630 1.49 -3.82 -6.02
C GLN A 630 1.43 -5.21 -6.67
N SER A 631 2.45 -5.57 -7.47
CA SER A 631 2.58 -6.82 -8.24
C SER A 631 1.44 -7.06 -9.26
N LYS A 632 1.43 -8.25 -9.87
CA LYS A 632 0.29 -8.74 -10.67
C LYS A 632 -1.00 -8.90 -9.86
N TYR A 633 -0.88 -9.16 -8.55
CA TYR A 633 -2.02 -9.41 -7.67
C TYR A 633 -2.79 -8.12 -7.38
N GLY A 634 -2.10 -6.98 -7.23
CA GLY A 634 -2.73 -5.68 -7.05
C GLY A 634 -3.50 -5.17 -8.26
N LEU A 635 -3.26 -5.68 -9.48
CA LEU A 635 -4.12 -5.41 -10.62
C LEU A 635 -5.40 -6.27 -10.58
N ALA A 636 -5.29 -7.53 -10.15
CA ALA A 636 -6.42 -8.47 -10.06
C ALA A 636 -7.51 -7.99 -9.07
N GLU A 637 -7.14 -7.21 -8.06
CA GLU A 637 -8.08 -6.52 -7.14
C GLU A 637 -9.13 -5.66 -7.86
N PHE A 638 -8.80 -5.11 -9.03
CA PHE A 638 -9.65 -4.20 -9.82
C PHE A 638 -10.37 -4.92 -10.98
N LEU A 639 -10.34 -6.25 -11.00
CA LEU A 639 -10.90 -7.07 -12.07
C LEU A 639 -11.96 -8.06 -11.54
N ASP A 640 -13.11 -8.10 -12.21
CA ASP A 640 -14.09 -9.18 -12.09
C ASP A 640 -13.75 -10.32 -13.05
N ILE A 641 -13.85 -11.55 -12.53
CA ILE A 641 -13.72 -12.78 -13.30
C ILE A 641 -15.10 -13.14 -13.86
N LYS A 642 -15.20 -13.33 -15.18
CA LYS A 642 -16.42 -13.70 -15.89
C LYS A 642 -16.22 -15.00 -16.65
N TYR A 643 -16.92 -16.05 -16.20
CA TYR A 643 -17.04 -17.30 -16.94
C TYR A 643 -18.01 -17.14 -18.11
N VAL A 644 -17.64 -17.68 -19.28
CA VAL A 644 -18.50 -17.78 -20.47
C VAL A 644 -18.50 -19.24 -20.94
N CYS A 645 -19.69 -19.86 -20.89
CA CYS A 645 -19.93 -21.18 -21.47
C CYS A 645 -20.52 -21.00 -22.87
N MET A 646 -19.81 -21.43 -23.91
CA MET A 646 -20.28 -21.39 -25.29
C MET A 646 -20.77 -22.76 -25.71
N GLY A 647 -22.08 -22.91 -25.93
CA GLY A 647 -22.65 -24.09 -26.59
C GLY A 647 -22.39 -24.03 -28.09
N LEU A 648 -21.86 -25.11 -28.67
CA LEU A 648 -21.51 -25.16 -30.09
C LEU A 648 -22.71 -25.42 -31.02
N GLY A 649 -23.87 -25.81 -30.48
CA GLY A 649 -25.08 -26.12 -31.24
C GLY A 649 -25.06 -27.49 -31.94
N TYR A 650 -23.96 -28.22 -31.89
CA TYR A 650 -23.81 -29.59 -32.38
C TYR A 650 -22.99 -30.43 -31.39
N SER A 651 -23.25 -31.74 -31.35
CA SER A 651 -22.42 -32.69 -30.62
C SER A 651 -21.36 -33.30 -31.55
N PRO A 652 -20.05 -33.20 -31.23
CA PRO A 652 -19.02 -33.96 -31.92
C PRO A 652 -19.17 -35.46 -31.62
N THR A 653 -19.48 -36.24 -32.66
CA THR A 653 -19.62 -37.72 -32.65
C THR A 653 -18.33 -38.42 -32.26
#